data_AF-A0A1D2M5B1-F1
#
_entry.id   AF-A0A1D2M5B1-F1
#
_cell.length_a   1.000
_cell.length_b   1.000
_cell.length_c   1.000
_cell.angle_alpha   90.00
_cell.angle_beta   90.00
_cell.angle_gamma   90.00
#
_symmetry.space_group_name_H-M   'P 1'
#
loop_
_entity.id
_entity.type
_entity.pdbx_description
1 polymer ?
#
loop_
_entity_poly.entity_id
_entity_poly.type
_entity_poly.pdbx_seq_one_letter_code
_entity_poly.pdbx_strand_id
1 'polypeptide(L)'
;DYSKNIEKDLREAENECIKDYIRESGNIANLHNQIDECDKILEAMERMLLGFQSELGSLSTEIETLQKQSISMSVQLCNRQAVRGELSSFVDDLVVSETLIRTILDSPVTESAFIEQLKVLGQKAQFVNTVRDTRAARDVIDVIHKLTIRATAKVREYLITQIYKFRKPVTNYQIPQNSLLKHKFFYEFLLGNERQIAKEVKDEYVDTMNFPKNSLRIYCWERSCVGSSRRSKRKNPLFSLGKRADLLNELEAPALVPHAWNGPPLPYEALFRSLIFTLVDNACREFLFICDFFLAKGSALMDLFHAVMGKTLNHLLTVIEEGTSSSWDGIGLLLCAHIVLKLQMVTHKRAVPALDHFFTAALDCIWPSLDRSLTANAYSLRNCETMPTDLMPHYITRRYAELSSGMAVIDAGFPQERVRRSLQWLQEEMDANLVRMASAFQERSRQLVFLINNYDLILSVHSEKGQEPKETDRFKTALAAKTSEYAEEILSPHFGGLIQFVKEAEILLQKEQGDALAHDEARVVSLISSFGSSWRTALDNVNREVMSSFPSFRTGAAVLQQALTLLVQYYHRFQKIIGEVLPHLTARQDLVNIHQLMVEKHVTDSIRSLASKRRADDNEALNFNEAVGNINLDPPKDAVFQYILNYEWYRKLRSLFLVSTYSRIHGPVFRSHYVVYQERVRQLASYPWMIHPYSTFRHYMRSWFAIDLLSTVPYDAIYVMIDKFSDIDLTSEHYHIVKYLRLLELLKVFRLVRVIRYFTRFQEAYMIDTLYIRVINLHVTIFFTLHWIGCLHYLVADMCRPTNGSPPKPLSWVTRLDLWNEPVGVKYVNCVLRAISNMACLGYGAEVPRETEDILCTIFSIICGATFFALFIGNLSSILINVDVAQKKYAEVLNQVSEYLRFKQIPKELQSRVILYYEHRYRRNFFNEVNILQSVSDVLRQELQMFNCRRLVEEVPLFHGLPTAIVQNIVGRLQFEVYLPQDVVIGAHTVGDSMYFIEHGAVSVLAPNGKAVAHLRDGDFFGELALITNERRNATVVATSYCDMYRLEREDFEEAIMGYPEVYDQLVSLAERRAAKTSKVVNEVLHVDEGFNVTQEGSNVTVAPPEGVKPAFNKLPAKPPVIQLTKKEKIEKKKSKRLANSSGSVSDIN
;
A
#
# COMPACT_ATOMS: atom_id res chain seq x y z
N ASP A 1 93.50 97.31 68.33
CA ASP A 1 92.17 97.86 68.01
C ASP A 1 91.44 97.15 66.87
N TYR A 2 92.04 96.91 65.70
CA TYR A 2 91.39 96.19 64.59
C TYR A 2 90.86 94.77 64.94
N SER A 3 91.65 93.98 65.69
CA SER A 3 91.22 92.65 66.18
C SER A 3 89.99 92.70 67.09
N LYS A 4 89.82 93.77 67.89
CA LYS A 4 88.67 93.91 68.79
C LYS A 4 87.39 94.29 68.03
N ASN A 5 87.51 95.01 66.92
CA ASN A 5 86.36 95.32 66.06
C ASN A 5 85.92 94.08 65.26
N ILE A 6 86.85 93.30 64.70
CA ILE A 6 86.49 92.03 64.04
C ILE A 6 85.83 91.07 65.04
N GLU A 7 86.35 90.95 66.26
CA GLU A 7 85.76 90.07 67.28
C GLU A 7 84.36 90.53 67.70
N LYS A 8 84.07 91.83 67.61
CA LYS A 8 82.75 92.39 67.86
C LYS A 8 81.80 92.13 66.68
N ASP A 9 82.25 92.38 65.44
CA ASP A 9 81.44 92.15 64.24
C ASP A 9 81.15 90.65 64.06
N LEU A 10 82.09 89.77 64.42
CA LEU A 10 81.93 88.32 64.37
C LEU A 10 80.98 87.82 65.46
N ARG A 11 81.01 88.43 66.66
CA ARG A 11 79.99 88.18 67.70
C ARG A 11 78.61 88.72 67.33
N GLU A 12 78.52 89.83 66.62
CA GLU A 12 77.24 90.34 66.11
C GLU A 12 76.70 89.44 64.99
N ALA A 13 77.53 88.98 64.07
CA ALA A 13 77.15 88.01 63.04
C ALA A 13 76.78 86.64 63.62
N GLU A 14 77.53 86.13 64.62
CA GLU A 14 77.15 84.92 65.36
C GLU A 14 75.81 85.10 66.05
N ASN A 15 75.57 86.23 66.71
CA ASN A 15 74.29 86.49 67.37
C ASN A 15 73.13 86.64 66.38
N GLU A 16 73.35 87.21 65.19
CA GLU A 16 72.34 87.25 64.12
C GLU A 16 72.07 85.85 63.55
N CYS A 17 73.10 85.04 63.26
CA CYS A 17 72.93 83.65 62.84
C CYS A 17 72.23 82.80 63.90
N ILE A 18 72.56 82.99 65.19
CA ILE A 18 71.89 82.31 66.30
C ILE A 18 70.43 82.76 66.39
N LYS A 19 70.13 84.05 66.19
CA LYS A 19 68.74 84.53 66.13
C LYS A 19 67.97 83.93 64.96
N ASP A 20 68.57 83.87 63.76
CA ASP A 20 67.94 83.27 62.59
C ASP A 20 67.73 81.76 62.77
N TYR A 21 68.70 81.06 63.36
CA TYR A 21 68.57 79.65 63.71
C TYR A 21 67.49 79.43 64.78
N ILE A 22 67.41 80.29 65.81
CA ILE A 22 66.34 80.24 66.81
C ILE A 22 64.97 80.54 66.17
N ARG A 23 64.91 81.48 65.22
CA ARG A 23 63.69 81.86 64.50
C ARG A 23 63.16 80.72 63.63
N GLU A 24 64.05 80.02 62.94
CA GLU A 24 63.69 78.89 62.07
C GLU A 24 63.73 77.51 62.78
N SER A 25 64.21 77.44 64.03
CA SER A 25 64.27 76.20 64.82
C SER A 25 62.90 75.53 64.96
N GLY A 26 61.84 76.33 65.09
CA GLY A 26 60.47 75.85 65.13
C GLY A 26 60.05 75.17 63.81
N ASN A 27 60.43 75.72 62.67
CA ASN A 27 60.10 75.16 61.35
C ASN A 27 60.90 73.89 61.06
N ILE A 28 62.19 73.84 61.44
CA ILE A 28 63.04 72.65 61.28
C ILE A 28 62.55 71.51 62.19
N ALA A 29 62.18 71.81 63.44
CA ALA A 29 61.59 70.83 64.34
C ALA A 29 60.25 70.29 63.80
N ASN A 30 59.43 71.15 63.20
CA ASN A 30 58.16 70.75 62.60
C ASN A 30 58.36 69.87 61.36
N LEU A 31 59.34 70.20 60.50
CA LEU A 31 59.69 69.38 59.35
C LEU A 31 60.26 68.01 59.76
N HIS A 32 61.09 67.97 60.81
CA HIS A 32 61.60 66.71 61.35
C HIS A 32 60.47 65.84 61.89
N ASN A 33 59.52 66.43 62.63
CA ASN A 33 58.34 65.71 63.11
C ASN A 33 57.45 65.19 61.95
N GLN A 34 57.32 65.94 60.86
CA GLN A 34 56.57 65.51 59.68
C GLN A 34 57.28 64.35 58.94
N ILE A 35 58.60 64.38 58.84
CA ILE A 35 59.38 63.27 58.26
C ILE A 35 59.24 62.02 59.15
N ASP A 36 59.31 62.18 60.47
CA ASP A 36 59.13 61.10 61.44
C ASP A 36 57.71 60.50 61.38
N GLU A 37 56.68 61.32 61.11
CA GLU A 37 55.32 60.84 60.86
C GLU A 37 55.21 60.09 59.53
N CYS A 38 55.84 60.58 58.46
CA CYS A 38 55.87 59.89 57.17
C CYS A 38 56.57 58.53 57.27
N ASP A 39 57.69 58.44 57.98
CA ASP A 39 58.43 57.18 58.16
C ASP A 39 57.60 56.17 58.97
N LYS A 40 56.86 56.61 60.00
CA LYS A 40 55.92 55.75 60.74
C LYS A 40 54.79 55.22 59.87
N ILE A 41 54.30 56.01 58.92
CA ILE A 41 53.26 55.59 57.97
C ILE A 41 53.82 54.58 56.96
N LEU A 42 55.02 54.81 56.44
CA LEU A 42 55.69 53.90 55.50
C LEU A 42 55.99 52.55 56.16
N GLU A 43 56.47 52.55 57.40
CA GLU A 43 56.74 51.32 58.16
C GLU A 43 55.44 50.53 58.46
N ALA A 44 54.32 51.24 58.66
CA ALA A 44 53.01 50.60 58.80
C ALA A 44 52.51 49.99 57.47
N MET A 45 52.74 50.65 56.33
CA MET A 45 52.42 50.11 55.00
C MET A 45 53.28 48.90 54.66
N GLU A 46 54.58 48.93 54.98
CA GLU A 46 55.49 47.80 54.76
C GLU A 46 55.04 46.56 55.57
N ARG A 47 54.73 46.75 56.86
CA ARG A 47 54.19 45.66 57.70
C ARG A 47 52.88 45.10 57.16
N MET A 48 52.00 45.94 56.64
CA MET A 48 50.74 45.50 56.04
C MET A 48 50.98 44.70 54.75
N LEU A 49 51.88 45.15 53.87
CA LEU A 49 52.18 44.48 52.61
C LEU A 49 52.91 43.14 52.83
N LEU A 50 53.84 43.08 53.77
CA LEU A 50 54.49 41.82 54.17
C LEU A 50 53.50 40.84 54.79
N GLY A 51 52.55 41.33 55.60
CA GLY A 51 51.44 40.53 56.12
C GLY A 51 50.57 39.98 54.98
N PHE A 52 50.20 40.82 54.02
CA PHE A 52 49.40 40.41 52.87
C PHE A 52 50.11 39.39 51.98
N GLN A 53 51.42 39.54 51.78
CA GLN A 53 52.26 38.58 51.04
C GLN A 53 52.33 37.23 51.76
N SER A 54 52.46 37.24 53.09
CA SER A 54 52.45 36.01 53.90
C SER A 54 51.10 35.29 53.83
N GLU A 55 49.99 36.03 53.92
CA GLU A 55 48.63 35.46 53.84
C GLU A 55 48.34 34.87 52.45
N LEU A 56 48.74 35.56 51.37
CA LEU A 56 48.64 35.04 50.00
C LEU A 56 49.49 33.77 49.82
N GLY A 57 50.69 33.74 50.41
CA GLY A 57 51.57 32.56 50.41
C GLY A 57 50.92 31.36 51.09
N SER A 58 50.36 31.54 52.30
CA SER A 58 49.68 30.47 53.02
C SER A 58 48.43 29.99 52.27
N LEU A 59 47.62 30.92 51.74
CA LEU A 59 46.40 30.59 51.01
C LEU A 59 46.71 29.81 49.72
N SER A 60 47.78 30.18 49.00
CA SER A 60 48.22 29.45 47.81
C SER A 60 48.62 28.01 48.15
N THR A 61 49.34 27.79 49.26
CA THR A 61 49.72 26.43 49.69
C THR A 61 48.54 25.59 50.16
N GLU A 62 47.55 26.21 50.80
CA GLU A 62 46.32 25.55 51.22
C GLU A 62 45.44 25.18 50.02
N ILE A 63 45.38 26.04 49.00
CA ILE A 63 44.70 25.75 47.73
C ILE A 63 45.38 24.58 47.02
N GLU A 64 46.71 24.57 46.89
CA GLU A 64 47.43 23.47 46.25
C GLU A 64 47.24 22.13 46.97
N THR A 65 47.23 22.13 48.30
CA THR A 65 47.03 20.91 49.10
C THR A 65 45.60 20.38 48.96
N LEU A 66 44.59 21.26 49.01
CA LEU A 66 43.19 20.89 48.77
C LEU A 66 42.97 20.37 47.34
N GLN A 67 43.63 20.98 46.35
CA GLN A 67 43.52 20.58 44.95
C GLN A 67 44.13 19.19 44.72
N LYS A 68 45.29 18.89 45.32
CA LYS A 68 45.90 17.55 45.31
C LYS A 68 45.02 16.51 45.99
N GLN A 69 44.41 16.82 47.14
CA GLN A 69 43.48 15.92 47.82
C GLN A 69 42.21 15.65 46.99
N SER A 70 41.65 16.68 46.36
CA SER A 70 40.47 16.54 45.50
C SER A 70 40.73 15.62 44.30
N ILE A 71 41.86 15.80 43.61
CA ILE A 71 42.26 14.95 42.48
C ILE A 71 42.43 13.48 42.94
N SER A 72 43.14 13.25 44.05
CA SER A 72 43.32 11.89 44.60
C SER A 72 41.99 11.22 44.94
N MET A 73 41.06 11.95 45.54
CA MET A 73 39.75 11.42 45.92
C MET A 73 38.86 11.14 44.69
N SER A 74 38.96 11.98 43.66
CA SER A 74 38.26 11.79 42.37
C SER A 74 38.74 10.53 41.64
N VAL A 75 40.05 10.29 41.58
CA VAL A 75 40.63 9.07 40.99
C VAL A 75 40.18 7.82 41.75
N GLN A 76 40.18 7.85 43.08
CA GLN A 76 39.69 6.73 43.89
C GLN A 76 38.20 6.45 43.68
N LEU A 77 37.38 7.50 43.52
CA LEU A 77 35.96 7.37 43.22
C LEU A 77 35.74 6.74 41.84
N CYS A 78 36.46 7.22 40.82
CA CYS A 78 36.36 6.70 39.45
C CYS A 78 36.73 5.22 39.37
N ASN A 79 37.84 4.83 40.00
CA ASN A 79 38.28 3.43 40.06
C ASN A 79 37.24 2.54 40.77
N ARG A 80 36.66 3.02 41.87
CA ARG A 80 35.58 2.30 42.57
C ARG A 80 34.32 2.17 41.72
N GLN A 81 33.95 3.19 40.95
CA GLN A 81 32.77 3.16 40.09
C GLN A 81 32.96 2.20 38.90
N ALA A 82 34.12 2.19 38.26
CA ALA A 82 34.45 1.27 37.18
C ALA A 82 34.37 -0.20 37.66
N VAL A 83 35.05 -0.50 38.76
CA VAL A 83 35.05 -1.85 39.37
C VAL A 83 33.66 -2.26 39.86
N ARG A 84 32.87 -1.33 40.43
CA ARG A 84 31.49 -1.59 40.84
C ARG A 84 30.60 -1.97 39.65
N GLY A 85 30.81 -1.38 38.47
CA GLY A 85 30.03 -1.71 37.26
C GLY A 85 30.22 -3.16 36.84
N GLU A 86 31.48 -3.60 36.70
CA GLU A 86 31.80 -4.97 36.28
C GLU A 86 31.38 -6.00 37.33
N LEU A 87 31.62 -5.72 38.62
CA LEU A 87 31.18 -6.60 39.71
C LEU A 87 29.65 -6.68 39.81
N SER A 88 28.93 -5.57 39.60
CA SER A 88 27.47 -5.58 39.60
C SER A 88 26.95 -6.46 38.46
N SER A 89 27.48 -6.31 37.25
CA SER A 89 27.09 -7.14 36.11
C SER A 89 27.34 -8.63 36.37
N PHE A 90 28.52 -8.98 36.89
CA PHE A 90 28.86 -10.36 37.21
C PHE A 90 27.94 -10.96 38.28
N VAL A 91 27.62 -10.19 39.32
CA VAL A 91 26.68 -10.62 40.37
C VAL A 91 25.27 -10.76 39.80
N ASP A 92 24.81 -9.81 38.98
CA ASP A 92 23.49 -9.86 38.35
C ASP A 92 23.34 -11.08 37.42
N ASP A 93 24.41 -11.49 36.73
CA ASP A 93 24.42 -12.68 35.87
C ASP A 93 24.37 -13.99 36.68
N LEU A 94 24.99 -14.04 37.87
CA LEU A 94 25.02 -15.22 38.72
C LEU A 94 23.79 -15.36 39.65
N VAL A 95 23.18 -14.24 40.05
CA VAL A 95 22.05 -14.24 40.98
C VAL A 95 20.79 -14.76 40.30
N VAL A 96 20.10 -15.68 40.97
CA VAL A 96 18.77 -16.17 40.56
C VAL A 96 17.72 -15.42 41.38
N SER A 97 16.95 -14.56 40.73
CA SER A 97 15.90 -13.79 41.40
C SER A 97 14.72 -14.69 41.78
N GLU A 98 14.03 -14.32 42.87
CA GLU A 98 12.78 -15.00 43.27
C GLU A 98 11.68 -14.88 42.21
N THR A 99 11.69 -13.77 41.46
CA THR A 99 10.79 -13.55 40.32
C THR A 99 11.02 -14.57 39.21
N LEU A 100 12.28 -14.87 38.86
CA LEU A 100 12.63 -15.89 37.87
C LEU A 100 12.10 -17.27 38.29
N ILE A 101 12.27 -17.63 39.57
CA ILE A 101 11.80 -18.91 40.12
C ILE A 101 10.27 -18.99 40.04
N ARG A 102 9.55 -18.00 40.61
CA ARG A 102 8.08 -17.99 40.65
C ARG A 102 7.46 -17.98 39.26
N THR A 103 7.96 -17.14 38.35
CA THR A 103 7.42 -17.06 36.99
C THR A 103 7.62 -18.36 36.21
N ILE A 104 8.78 -19.02 36.33
CA ILE A 104 9.00 -20.31 35.65
C ILE A 104 8.11 -21.43 36.25
N LEU A 105 7.93 -21.44 37.58
CA LEU A 105 7.13 -22.47 38.26
C LEU A 105 5.63 -22.30 38.08
N ASP A 106 5.11 -21.07 38.20
CA ASP A 106 3.68 -20.81 38.37
C ASP A 106 3.03 -20.20 37.12
N SER A 107 3.74 -19.36 36.37
CA SER A 107 3.14 -18.71 35.20
C SER A 107 2.89 -19.70 34.05
N PRO A 108 1.80 -19.50 33.29
CA PRO A 108 1.53 -20.27 32.09
C PRO A 108 2.49 -19.90 30.96
N VAL A 109 2.81 -20.89 30.10
CA VAL A 109 3.78 -20.77 29.00
C VAL A 109 3.37 -19.74 27.94
N THR A 110 2.09 -19.35 27.90
CA THR A 110 1.53 -18.39 26.93
C THR A 110 1.78 -16.92 27.30
N GLU A 111 2.13 -16.62 28.54
CA GLU A 111 2.38 -15.24 28.99
C GLU A 111 3.75 -14.71 28.53
N SER A 112 3.82 -13.42 28.19
CA SER A 112 5.08 -12.77 27.78
C SER A 112 6.14 -12.82 28.89
N ALA A 113 5.72 -12.69 30.15
CA ALA A 113 6.59 -12.77 31.31
C ALA A 113 7.33 -14.12 31.39
N PHE A 114 6.66 -15.24 31.08
CA PHE A 114 7.30 -16.55 31.05
C PHE A 114 8.39 -16.62 29.96
N ILE A 115 8.12 -16.09 28.77
CA ILE A 115 9.06 -16.11 27.64
C ILE A 115 10.32 -15.27 27.96
N GLU A 116 10.14 -14.09 28.56
CA GLU A 116 11.25 -13.22 28.96
C GLU A 116 12.12 -13.89 30.03
N GLN A 117 11.49 -14.45 31.07
CA GLN A 117 12.21 -15.14 32.13
C GLN A 117 12.86 -16.45 31.64
N LEU A 118 12.28 -17.13 30.65
CA LEU A 118 12.90 -18.30 30.00
C LEU A 118 14.17 -17.94 29.23
N LYS A 119 14.21 -16.78 28.57
CA LYS A 119 15.43 -16.27 27.92
C LYS A 119 16.53 -15.97 28.94
N VAL A 120 16.17 -15.30 30.04
CA VAL A 120 17.09 -15.02 31.15
C VAL A 120 17.62 -16.34 31.75
N LEU A 121 16.75 -17.34 31.97
CA LEU A 121 17.18 -18.65 32.45
C LEU A 121 18.17 -19.32 31.50
N GLY A 122 17.91 -19.27 30.19
CA GLY A 122 18.81 -19.83 29.16
C GLY A 122 20.19 -19.17 29.16
N GLN A 123 20.25 -17.84 29.24
CA GLN A 123 21.51 -17.09 29.33
C GLN A 123 22.27 -17.42 30.62
N LYS A 124 21.56 -17.44 31.76
CA LYS A 124 22.15 -17.81 33.07
C LYS A 124 22.68 -19.24 33.10
N ALA A 125 21.97 -20.18 32.48
CA ALA A 125 22.42 -21.57 32.37
C ALA A 125 23.70 -21.70 31.53
N GLN A 126 23.80 -20.96 30.43
CA GLN A 126 25.03 -20.90 29.63
C GLN A 126 26.19 -20.24 30.41
N PHE A 127 25.93 -19.11 31.06
CA PHE A 127 26.95 -18.38 31.84
C PHE A 127 27.48 -19.21 33.02
N VAL A 128 26.61 -19.85 33.81
CA VAL A 128 27.03 -20.70 34.94
C VAL A 128 27.88 -21.90 34.48
N ASN A 129 27.63 -22.43 33.28
CA ASN A 129 28.49 -23.45 32.70
C ASN A 129 29.90 -22.94 32.35
N THR A 130 30.07 -21.66 32.00
CA THR A 130 31.39 -21.06 31.74
C THR A 130 32.20 -20.79 33.01
N VAL A 131 31.55 -20.52 34.14
CA VAL A 131 32.20 -20.11 35.42
C VAL A 131 32.11 -21.21 36.50
N ARG A 132 32.01 -22.47 36.07
CA ARG A 132 31.67 -23.64 36.91
C ARG A 132 32.60 -23.87 38.10
N ASP A 133 33.86 -23.45 38.00
CA ASP A 133 34.89 -23.71 39.03
C ASP A 133 34.73 -22.83 40.29
N THR A 134 33.98 -21.73 40.19
CA THR A 134 33.76 -20.82 41.32
C THR A 134 32.80 -21.40 42.37
N ARG A 135 32.99 -20.99 43.63
CA ARG A 135 32.11 -21.41 44.74
C ARG A 135 30.68 -20.91 44.54
N ALA A 136 30.52 -19.66 44.10
CA ALA A 136 29.21 -19.06 43.88
C ALA A 136 28.44 -19.73 42.72
N ALA A 137 29.11 -20.19 41.67
CA ALA A 137 28.47 -20.96 40.61
C ALA A 137 27.96 -22.33 41.11
N ARG A 138 28.75 -23.00 41.98
CA ARG A 138 28.35 -24.28 42.61
C ARG A 138 27.12 -24.16 43.51
N ASP A 139 26.92 -23.02 44.17
CA ASP A 139 25.75 -22.80 45.02
C ASP A 139 24.45 -22.62 44.20
N VAL A 140 24.56 -22.18 42.94
CA VAL A 140 23.42 -21.82 42.08
C VAL A 140 23.12 -22.86 40.99
N ILE A 141 24.12 -23.66 40.58
CA ILE A 141 24.02 -24.62 39.46
C ILE A 141 22.87 -25.61 39.62
N ASP A 142 22.65 -26.15 40.82
CA ASP A 142 21.59 -27.11 41.09
C ASP A 142 20.20 -26.47 40.98
N VAL A 143 20.06 -25.21 41.38
CA VAL A 143 18.81 -24.45 41.30
C VAL A 143 18.48 -24.17 39.84
N ILE A 144 19.45 -23.67 39.07
CA ILE A 144 19.29 -23.43 37.62
C ILE A 144 18.97 -24.74 36.90
N HIS A 145 19.67 -25.83 37.22
CA HIS A 145 19.40 -27.12 36.60
C HIS A 145 17.97 -27.62 36.86
N LYS A 146 17.49 -27.55 38.11
CA LYS A 146 16.10 -27.88 38.44
C LYS A 146 15.08 -26.99 37.72
N LEU A 147 15.34 -25.68 37.62
CA LEU A 147 14.51 -24.75 36.87
C LEU A 147 14.49 -25.09 35.38
N THR A 148 15.63 -25.44 34.79
CA THR A 148 15.71 -25.84 33.37
C THR A 148 14.90 -27.10 33.09
N ILE A 149 15.00 -28.14 33.94
CA ILE A 149 14.19 -29.37 33.80
C ILE A 149 12.69 -29.03 33.84
N ARG A 150 12.28 -28.19 34.80
CA ARG A 150 10.86 -27.80 34.94
C ARG A 150 10.37 -26.95 33.76
N ALA A 151 11.17 -26.00 33.30
CA ALA A 151 10.89 -25.18 32.14
C ALA A 151 10.78 -26.04 30.86
N THR A 152 11.72 -26.96 30.65
CA THR A 152 11.72 -27.91 29.54
C THR A 152 10.46 -28.77 29.53
N ALA A 153 10.02 -29.29 30.68
CA ALA A 153 8.79 -30.07 30.78
C ALA A 153 7.54 -29.27 30.37
N LYS A 154 7.40 -28.04 30.88
CA LYS A 154 6.30 -27.12 30.53
C LYS A 154 6.29 -26.76 29.05
N VAL A 155 7.47 -26.42 28.50
CA VAL A 155 7.63 -26.07 27.09
C VAL A 155 7.29 -27.26 26.19
N ARG A 156 7.77 -28.46 26.53
CA ARG A 156 7.44 -29.70 25.83
C ARG A 156 5.94 -29.94 25.80
N GLU A 157 5.27 -29.90 26.96
CA GLU A 157 3.82 -30.09 27.06
C GLU A 157 3.04 -29.11 26.20
N TYR A 158 3.44 -27.82 26.22
CA TYR A 158 2.84 -26.80 25.36
C TYR A 158 3.04 -27.11 23.87
N LEU A 159 4.26 -27.37 23.42
CA LEU A 159 4.57 -27.62 22.01
C LEU A 159 3.83 -28.85 21.48
N ILE A 160 3.86 -29.97 22.22
CA ILE A 160 3.13 -31.19 21.86
C ILE A 160 1.62 -30.92 21.82
N THR A 161 1.07 -30.16 22.78
CA THR A 161 -0.35 -29.80 22.79
C THR A 161 -0.74 -28.96 21.56
N GLN A 162 0.12 -28.03 21.12
CA GLN A 162 -0.11 -27.29 19.89
C GLN A 162 -0.03 -28.20 18.66
N ILE A 163 0.94 -29.12 18.62
CA ILE A 163 1.08 -30.09 17.52
C ILE A 163 -0.16 -30.99 17.41
N TYR A 164 -0.70 -31.46 18.54
CA TYR A 164 -1.92 -32.27 18.53
C TYR A 164 -3.16 -31.53 17.99
N LYS A 165 -3.18 -30.20 17.98
CA LYS A 165 -4.28 -29.44 17.34
C LYS A 165 -4.33 -29.67 15.83
N PHE A 166 -3.21 -29.99 15.18
CA PHE A 166 -3.17 -30.33 13.75
C PHE A 166 -3.87 -31.65 13.42
N ARG A 167 -4.08 -32.54 14.41
CA ARG A 167 -4.80 -33.81 14.22
C ARG A 167 -6.30 -33.63 14.01
N LYS A 168 -6.86 -32.45 14.32
CA LYS A 168 -8.28 -32.16 14.08
C LYS A 168 -8.54 -32.08 12.55
N PRO A 169 -9.56 -32.78 12.04
CA PRO A 169 -9.90 -32.70 10.61
C PRO A 169 -10.40 -31.29 10.25
N VAL A 170 -10.07 -30.82 9.03
CA VAL A 170 -10.51 -29.51 8.46
C VAL A 170 -9.86 -28.28 9.12
N THR A 171 -8.86 -28.46 9.99
CA THR A 171 -8.16 -27.32 10.59
C THR A 171 -7.24 -26.67 9.57
N ASN A 172 -7.36 -25.34 9.38
CA ASN A 172 -6.36 -24.59 8.62
C ASN A 172 -5.02 -24.63 9.38
N TYR A 173 -4.11 -25.50 8.95
CA TYR A 173 -2.81 -25.74 9.58
C TYR A 173 -1.94 -24.46 9.66
N GLN A 174 -2.22 -23.43 8.85
CA GLN A 174 -1.51 -22.15 8.89
C GLN A 174 -1.73 -21.41 10.21
N ILE A 175 -2.93 -21.48 10.78
CA ILE A 175 -3.26 -20.71 11.98
C ILE A 175 -2.45 -21.23 13.19
N PRO A 176 -2.42 -22.55 13.48
CA PRO A 176 -1.59 -23.05 14.56
C PRO A 176 -0.08 -23.00 14.23
N GLN A 177 0.35 -23.12 12.98
CA GLN A 177 1.77 -22.94 12.60
C GLN A 177 2.26 -21.51 12.87
N ASN A 178 1.48 -20.49 12.50
CA ASN A 178 1.80 -19.09 12.81
C ASN A 178 1.84 -18.83 14.33
N SER A 179 1.01 -19.55 15.11
CA SER A 179 1.09 -19.52 16.57
C SER A 179 2.37 -20.16 17.09
N LEU A 180 2.83 -21.27 16.50
CA LEU A 180 4.09 -21.92 16.87
C LEU A 180 5.31 -21.07 16.51
N LEU A 181 5.30 -20.38 15.36
CA LEU A 181 6.39 -19.48 14.95
C LEU A 181 6.63 -18.35 15.95
N LYS A 182 5.58 -17.78 16.56
CA LYS A 182 5.71 -16.79 17.65
C LYS A 182 6.48 -17.32 18.86
N HIS A 183 6.46 -18.64 19.04
CA HIS A 183 7.13 -19.34 20.12
C HIS A 183 8.36 -20.13 19.64
N LYS A 184 8.97 -19.76 18.50
CA LYS A 184 10.18 -20.39 17.94
C LYS A 184 11.31 -20.57 18.97
N PHE A 185 11.50 -19.60 19.86
CA PHE A 185 12.52 -19.66 20.92
C PHE A 185 12.37 -20.90 21.83
N PHE A 186 11.17 -21.46 21.96
CA PHE A 186 10.96 -22.68 22.73
C PHE A 186 11.70 -23.87 22.15
N TYR A 187 11.68 -24.04 20.82
CA TYR A 187 12.41 -25.11 20.17
C TYR A 187 13.93 -24.91 20.27
N GLU A 188 14.39 -23.66 20.11
CA GLU A 188 15.80 -23.28 20.30
C GLU A 188 16.29 -23.57 21.74
N PHE A 189 15.47 -23.22 22.74
CA PHE A 189 15.74 -23.51 24.15
C PHE A 189 15.83 -25.03 24.42
N LEU A 190 14.92 -25.82 23.85
CA LEU A 190 14.98 -27.29 23.95
C LEU A 190 16.24 -27.85 23.29
N LEU A 191 16.61 -27.36 22.11
CA LEU A 191 17.80 -27.82 21.38
C LEU A 191 19.11 -27.51 22.13
N GLY A 192 19.16 -26.36 22.81
CA GLY A 192 20.32 -25.91 23.58
C GLY A 192 20.51 -26.65 24.91
N ASN A 193 19.43 -27.12 25.54
CA ASN A 193 19.50 -27.77 26.86
C ASN A 193 19.27 -29.30 26.79
N GLU A 194 18.21 -29.76 26.11
CA GLU A 194 17.75 -31.16 26.13
C GLU A 194 17.38 -31.68 24.72
N ARG A 195 18.40 -32.15 23.99
CA ARG A 195 18.27 -32.55 22.57
C ARG A 195 17.32 -33.72 22.32
N GLN A 196 17.15 -34.64 23.28
CA GLN A 196 16.21 -35.76 23.14
C GLN A 196 14.75 -35.28 23.06
N ILE A 197 14.39 -34.30 23.88
CA ILE A 197 13.04 -33.72 23.88
C ILE A 197 12.79 -32.90 22.61
N ALA A 198 13.81 -32.18 22.14
CA ALA A 198 13.73 -31.48 20.85
C ALA A 198 13.53 -32.45 19.67
N LYS A 199 14.17 -33.64 19.71
CA LYS A 199 13.96 -34.70 18.73
C LYS A 199 12.53 -35.26 18.81
N GLU A 200 12.04 -35.54 20.02
CA GLU A 200 10.68 -36.03 20.23
C GLU A 200 9.61 -35.07 19.66
N VAL A 201 9.71 -33.77 19.96
CA VAL A 201 8.78 -32.75 19.43
C VAL A 201 8.79 -32.71 17.90
N LYS A 202 9.98 -32.86 17.30
CA LYS A 202 10.14 -32.90 15.84
C LYS A 202 9.53 -34.17 15.24
N ASP A 203 9.79 -35.33 15.82
CA ASP A 203 9.27 -36.61 15.33
C ASP A 203 7.74 -36.66 15.45
N GLU A 204 7.17 -36.14 16.55
CA GLU A 204 5.73 -36.01 16.77
C GLU A 204 5.04 -35.05 15.76
N TYR A 205 5.74 -33.97 15.38
CA TYR A 205 5.28 -33.08 14.32
C TYR A 205 5.25 -33.80 12.97
N VAL A 206 6.34 -34.51 12.63
CA VAL A 206 6.43 -35.30 11.39
C VAL A 206 5.30 -36.32 11.34
N ASP A 207 5.08 -37.10 12.39
CA ASP A 207 4.02 -38.12 12.43
C ASP A 207 2.61 -37.53 12.29
N THR A 208 2.39 -36.37 12.91
CA THR A 208 1.10 -35.66 12.83
C THR A 208 0.84 -35.10 11.43
N MET A 209 1.86 -34.55 10.76
CA MET A 209 1.73 -33.96 9.42
C MET A 209 1.79 -35.01 8.30
N ASN A 210 2.49 -36.13 8.52
CA ASN A 210 2.56 -37.30 7.64
C ASN A 210 1.24 -38.10 7.61
N PHE A 211 0.20 -37.66 8.33
CA PHE A 211 -1.10 -38.32 8.35
C PHE A 211 -1.89 -38.06 7.06
N PRO A 212 -2.10 -39.07 6.21
CA PRO A 212 -2.59 -38.89 4.83
C PRO A 212 -4.06 -38.46 4.71
N LYS A 213 -4.82 -38.38 5.81
CA LYS A 213 -6.26 -38.13 5.78
C LYS A 213 -6.69 -36.67 6.02
N ASN A 214 -5.84 -35.77 6.52
CA ASN A 214 -6.31 -34.45 7.00
C ASN A 214 -6.00 -33.25 6.08
N SER A 215 -4.90 -33.24 5.34
CA SER A 215 -4.47 -32.04 4.59
C SER A 215 -5.06 -31.94 3.17
N LEU A 216 -5.36 -33.06 2.52
CA LEU A 216 -5.94 -33.06 1.17
C LEU A 216 -7.42 -33.41 1.11
N ARG A 217 -8.07 -33.83 2.21
CA ARG A 217 -9.50 -34.18 2.21
C ARG A 217 -10.44 -33.00 1.90
N ILE A 218 -9.96 -31.76 1.98
CA ILE A 218 -10.73 -30.57 1.55
C ILE A 218 -10.70 -30.41 0.02
N TYR A 219 -9.70 -31.00 -0.66
CA TYR A 219 -9.53 -30.89 -2.12
C TYR A 219 -9.42 -32.24 -2.83
N CYS A 220 -9.62 -33.35 -2.11
CA CYS A 220 -9.74 -34.68 -2.68
C CYS A 220 -11.00 -34.71 -3.53
N TRP A 221 -10.80 -34.54 -4.84
CA TRP A 221 -11.21 -35.50 -5.85
C TRP A 221 -11.90 -36.73 -5.22
N GLU A 222 -13.19 -36.62 -4.94
CA GLU A 222 -14.00 -37.82 -4.85
C GLU A 222 -13.90 -38.46 -6.23
N ARG A 223 -13.57 -39.76 -6.29
CA ARG A 223 -13.61 -40.58 -7.51
C ARG A 223 -14.87 -40.34 -8.36
N SER A 224 -15.95 -39.85 -7.75
CA SER A 224 -17.20 -39.37 -8.35
C SER A 224 -17.03 -38.28 -9.43
N CYS A 225 -16.06 -37.36 -9.30
CA CYS A 225 -15.82 -36.29 -10.29
C CYS A 225 -14.91 -36.74 -11.45
N VAL A 226 -14.21 -37.86 -11.28
CA VAL A 226 -13.37 -38.56 -12.28
C VAL A 226 -14.12 -39.76 -12.84
N GLY A 227 -15.44 -39.78 -12.63
CA GLY A 227 -16.35 -40.81 -13.10
C GLY A 227 -16.52 -40.74 -14.60
N SER A 228 -15.61 -41.39 -15.32
CA SER A 228 -15.74 -41.80 -16.71
C SER A 228 -15.86 -40.68 -17.75
N SER A 229 -15.04 -40.82 -18.78
CA SER A 229 -15.34 -40.40 -20.14
C SER A 229 -16.63 -41.06 -20.70
N ARG A 230 -17.74 -41.10 -19.96
CA ARG A 230 -19.07 -41.36 -20.54
C ARG A 230 -19.65 -40.04 -20.98
N ARG A 231 -19.24 -39.64 -22.20
CA ARG A 231 -19.98 -38.74 -23.10
C ARG A 231 -20.84 -37.70 -22.36
N SER A 232 -20.22 -36.87 -21.52
CA SER A 232 -20.86 -35.61 -21.16
C SER A 232 -20.93 -34.83 -22.47
N LYS A 233 -22.14 -34.51 -22.92
CA LYS A 233 -22.40 -33.71 -24.11
C LYS A 233 -21.77 -32.33 -23.90
N ARG A 234 -20.45 -32.20 -24.13
CA ARG A 234 -19.72 -30.94 -24.07
C ARG A 234 -20.36 -30.05 -25.14
N LYS A 235 -20.96 -28.93 -24.71
CA LYS A 235 -21.53 -27.92 -25.61
C LYS A 235 -20.44 -27.12 -26.35
N ASN A 236 -19.18 -27.20 -25.93
CA ASN A 236 -18.05 -26.53 -26.57
C ASN A 236 -17.27 -27.48 -27.50
N PRO A 237 -16.78 -27.02 -28.66
CA PRO A 237 -15.91 -27.80 -29.53
C PRO A 237 -14.65 -28.25 -28.78
N LEU A 238 -14.31 -29.53 -28.86
CA LEU A 238 -13.15 -30.15 -28.18
C LEU A 238 -11.82 -29.41 -28.45
N PHE A 239 -11.69 -28.81 -29.63
CA PHE A 239 -10.48 -28.11 -30.10
C PHE A 239 -10.54 -26.59 -29.94
N SER A 240 -11.64 -26.05 -29.42
CA SER A 240 -11.73 -24.61 -29.15
C SER A 240 -10.96 -24.23 -27.89
N LEU A 241 -10.09 -23.21 -28.01
CA LEU A 241 -9.30 -22.69 -26.91
C LEU A 241 -10.16 -21.84 -25.95
N GLY A 242 -10.99 -20.93 -26.47
CA GLY A 242 -11.93 -20.11 -25.70
C GLY A 242 -11.32 -19.52 -24.42
N LYS A 243 -12.06 -19.62 -23.30
CA LYS A 243 -11.61 -19.19 -21.95
C LYS A 243 -10.60 -20.15 -21.29
N ARG A 244 -10.20 -21.24 -21.95
CA ARG A 244 -9.26 -22.23 -21.37
C ARG A 244 -7.83 -21.67 -21.31
N ALA A 245 -7.49 -20.73 -22.19
CA ALA A 245 -6.20 -20.04 -22.19
C ALA A 245 -6.00 -19.14 -20.95
N ASP A 246 -7.09 -18.56 -20.43
CA ASP A 246 -7.05 -17.66 -19.26
C ASP A 246 -6.49 -18.36 -18.02
N LEU A 247 -6.58 -19.70 -17.94
CA LEU A 247 -6.00 -20.49 -16.84
C LEU A 247 -4.48 -20.31 -16.69
N LEU A 248 -3.76 -20.00 -17.78
CA LEU A 248 -2.33 -19.72 -17.75
C LEU A 248 -2.00 -18.30 -17.30
N ASN A 249 -2.99 -17.40 -17.27
CA ASN A 249 -2.88 -16.05 -16.71
C ASN A 249 -3.36 -16.04 -15.25
N GLU A 250 -4.31 -16.91 -14.89
CA GLU A 250 -4.89 -17.06 -13.56
C GLU A 250 -4.24 -18.20 -12.73
N LEU A 251 -2.93 -18.39 -12.86
CA LEU A 251 -2.21 -19.51 -12.20
C LEU A 251 -2.36 -19.51 -10.67
N GLU A 252 -2.29 -18.34 -10.04
CA GLU A 252 -2.39 -18.17 -8.58
C GLU A 252 -3.83 -17.85 -8.11
N ALA A 253 -4.84 -18.03 -8.97
CA ALA A 253 -6.22 -17.82 -8.58
C ALA A 253 -6.63 -18.80 -7.44
N PRO A 254 -7.57 -18.39 -6.57
CA PRO A 254 -8.03 -19.21 -5.44
C PRO A 254 -8.38 -20.64 -5.86
N ALA A 255 -8.10 -21.60 -4.98
CA ALA A 255 -8.39 -23.00 -5.24
C ALA A 255 -9.90 -23.20 -5.46
N LEU A 256 -10.25 -23.90 -6.54
CA LEU A 256 -11.61 -24.31 -6.84
C LEU A 256 -12.02 -25.40 -5.86
N VAL A 257 -13.23 -25.27 -5.33
CA VAL A 257 -13.80 -26.24 -4.40
C VAL A 257 -14.96 -26.96 -5.10
N PRO A 258 -14.76 -28.18 -5.63
CA PRO A 258 -15.72 -28.83 -6.53
C PRO A 258 -17.10 -29.03 -5.91
N HIS A 259 -17.19 -29.32 -4.61
CA HIS A 259 -18.47 -29.54 -3.92
C HIS A 259 -19.30 -28.26 -3.73
N ALA A 260 -18.70 -27.08 -3.88
CA ALA A 260 -19.35 -25.78 -3.71
C ALA A 260 -19.61 -25.09 -5.07
N TRP A 261 -19.22 -25.74 -6.17
CA TRP A 261 -19.36 -25.20 -7.51
C TRP A 261 -20.77 -25.47 -8.06
N ASN A 262 -21.58 -24.42 -8.09
CA ASN A 262 -22.94 -24.47 -8.66
C ASN A 262 -22.97 -24.16 -10.18
N GLY A 263 -21.82 -24.09 -10.83
CA GLY A 263 -21.68 -23.74 -12.25
C GLY A 263 -21.64 -24.95 -13.19
N PRO A 264 -21.37 -24.73 -14.49
CA PRO A 264 -21.21 -25.81 -15.47
C PRO A 264 -20.04 -26.74 -15.09
N PRO A 265 -20.04 -28.02 -15.56
CA PRO A 265 -18.97 -28.96 -15.25
C PRO A 265 -17.61 -28.39 -15.61
N LEU A 266 -16.71 -28.36 -14.61
CA LEU A 266 -15.37 -27.79 -14.75
C LEU A 266 -14.50 -28.67 -15.65
N PRO A 267 -13.67 -28.08 -16.51
CA PRO A 267 -12.73 -28.84 -17.32
C PRO A 267 -11.59 -29.40 -16.45
N TYR A 268 -10.98 -30.51 -16.89
CA TYR A 268 -9.97 -31.24 -16.12
C TYR A 268 -8.77 -30.34 -15.78
N GLU A 269 -8.30 -29.53 -16.72
CA GLU A 269 -7.17 -28.61 -16.54
C GLU A 269 -7.42 -27.53 -15.47
N ALA A 270 -8.67 -27.10 -15.25
CA ALA A 270 -9.00 -26.12 -14.21
C ALA A 270 -8.93 -26.78 -12.81
N LEU A 271 -9.38 -28.03 -12.70
CA LEU A 271 -9.26 -28.83 -11.49
C LEU A 271 -7.78 -29.17 -11.20
N PHE A 272 -7.04 -29.54 -12.25
CA PHE A 272 -5.61 -29.81 -12.19
C PHE A 272 -4.83 -28.58 -11.71
N ARG A 273 -5.06 -27.39 -12.31
CA ARG A 273 -4.46 -26.13 -11.87
C ARG A 273 -4.69 -25.87 -10.39
N SER A 274 -5.94 -25.99 -9.95
CA SER A 274 -6.32 -25.77 -8.56
C SER A 274 -5.61 -26.73 -7.60
N LEU A 275 -5.52 -28.01 -7.98
CA LEU A 275 -4.87 -29.04 -7.17
C LEU A 275 -3.37 -28.78 -7.03
N ILE A 276 -2.67 -28.58 -8.14
CA ILE A 276 -1.22 -28.35 -8.14
C ILE A 276 -0.89 -27.02 -7.47
N PHE A 277 -1.65 -25.96 -7.71
CA PHE A 277 -1.45 -24.68 -7.02
C PHE A 277 -1.62 -24.81 -5.50
N THR A 278 -2.68 -25.50 -5.04
CA THR A 278 -2.90 -25.74 -3.60
C THR A 278 -1.76 -26.55 -2.98
N LEU A 279 -1.26 -27.55 -3.70
CA LEU A 279 -0.08 -28.32 -3.28
C LEU A 279 1.14 -27.40 -3.14
N VAL A 280 1.45 -26.60 -4.17
CA VAL A 280 2.60 -25.70 -4.19
C VAL A 280 2.52 -24.68 -3.05
N ASP A 281 1.35 -24.07 -2.88
CA ASP A 281 1.09 -23.08 -1.84
C ASP A 281 1.23 -23.68 -0.42
N ASN A 282 0.79 -24.92 -0.23
CA ASN A 282 0.98 -25.63 1.04
C ASN A 282 2.43 -26.05 1.27
N ALA A 283 3.09 -26.61 0.24
CA ALA A 283 4.46 -27.08 0.29
C ALA A 283 5.47 -25.94 0.52
N CYS A 284 5.29 -24.79 -0.13
CA CYS A 284 6.15 -23.62 0.09
C CYS A 284 6.04 -23.12 1.54
N ARG A 285 4.84 -23.06 2.11
CA ARG A 285 4.65 -22.66 3.51
C ARG A 285 5.26 -23.67 4.48
N GLU A 286 5.06 -24.96 4.22
CA GLU A 286 5.63 -26.02 5.02
C GLU A 286 7.17 -25.98 5.01
N PHE A 287 7.77 -25.79 3.83
CA PHE A 287 9.21 -25.69 3.68
C PHE A 287 9.80 -24.50 4.49
N LEU A 288 9.17 -23.33 4.41
CA LEU A 288 9.58 -22.15 5.17
C LEU A 288 9.37 -22.35 6.68
N PHE A 289 8.24 -22.93 7.09
CA PHE A 289 7.97 -23.24 8.50
C PHE A 289 9.03 -24.19 9.08
N ILE A 290 9.38 -25.25 8.35
CA ILE A 290 10.39 -26.21 8.80
C ILE A 290 11.77 -25.53 8.92
N CYS A 291 12.15 -24.70 7.95
CA CYS A 291 13.38 -23.92 7.97
C CYS A 291 13.43 -23.02 9.21
N ASP A 292 12.35 -22.28 9.48
CA ASP A 292 12.33 -21.27 10.53
C ASP A 292 12.15 -21.87 11.93
N PHE A 293 11.17 -22.75 12.13
CA PHE A 293 10.83 -23.27 13.46
C PHE A 293 11.81 -24.35 13.93
N PHE A 294 12.17 -25.30 13.06
CA PHE A 294 13.09 -26.39 13.40
C PHE A 294 14.57 -26.05 13.14
N LEU A 295 14.87 -24.83 12.65
CA LEU A 295 16.23 -24.35 12.37
C LEU A 295 17.03 -25.27 11.42
N ALA A 296 16.34 -26.03 10.57
CA ALA A 296 16.94 -26.98 9.65
C ALA A 296 17.50 -26.26 8.40
N LYS A 297 18.69 -26.65 7.94
CA LYS A 297 19.37 -26.08 6.76
C LYS A 297 19.97 -27.18 5.89
N GLY A 298 20.15 -26.92 4.60
CA GLY A 298 20.83 -27.83 3.67
C GLY A 298 20.10 -29.17 3.51
N SER A 299 20.83 -30.28 3.54
CA SER A 299 20.28 -31.64 3.37
C SER A 299 19.26 -32.02 4.44
N ALA A 300 19.51 -31.64 5.70
CA ALA A 300 18.60 -31.95 6.81
C ALA A 300 17.21 -31.31 6.66
N LEU A 301 17.12 -30.15 5.99
CA LEU A 301 15.85 -29.50 5.65
C LEU A 301 15.09 -30.30 4.59
N MET A 302 15.79 -30.81 3.57
CA MET A 302 15.20 -31.61 2.50
C MET A 302 14.70 -32.96 3.03
N ASP A 303 15.47 -33.63 3.87
CA ASP A 303 15.08 -34.89 4.50
C ASP A 303 13.83 -34.71 5.37
N LEU A 304 13.79 -33.63 6.16
CA LEU A 304 12.65 -33.32 7.03
C LEU A 304 11.39 -32.95 6.23
N PHE A 305 11.54 -32.16 5.16
CA PHE A 305 10.43 -31.86 4.25
C PHE A 305 9.90 -33.13 3.58
N HIS A 306 10.78 -34.03 3.13
CA HIS A 306 10.36 -35.29 2.51
C HIS A 306 9.68 -36.23 3.52
N ALA A 307 10.13 -36.26 4.77
CA ALA A 307 9.47 -37.02 5.84
C ALA A 307 8.03 -36.53 6.10
N VAL A 308 7.77 -35.23 5.93
CA VAL A 308 6.45 -34.62 6.10
C VAL A 308 5.57 -34.79 4.84
N MET A 309 6.05 -34.36 3.68
CA MET A 309 5.26 -34.22 2.45
C MET A 309 5.40 -35.39 1.45
N GLY A 310 6.39 -36.28 1.62
CA GLY A 310 6.76 -37.29 0.63
C GLY A 310 5.62 -38.23 0.23
N LYS A 311 4.86 -38.76 1.19
CA LYS A 311 3.71 -39.65 0.90
C LYS A 311 2.60 -38.92 0.13
N THR A 312 2.37 -37.65 0.47
CA THR A 312 1.39 -36.80 -0.19
C THR A 312 1.77 -36.54 -1.65
N LEU A 313 3.04 -36.22 -1.91
CA LEU A 313 3.56 -36.01 -3.25
C LEU A 313 3.41 -37.28 -4.10
N ASN A 314 3.76 -38.45 -3.56
CA ASN A 314 3.63 -39.73 -4.26
C ASN A 314 2.18 -40.07 -4.59
N HIS A 315 1.24 -39.86 -3.66
CA HIS A 315 -0.18 -40.10 -3.91
C HIS A 315 -0.72 -39.20 -5.02
N LEU A 316 -0.33 -37.91 -5.03
CA LEU A 316 -0.74 -36.99 -6.08
C LEU A 316 -0.15 -37.36 -7.44
N LEU A 317 1.09 -37.85 -7.50
CA LEU A 317 1.66 -38.37 -8.74
C LEU A 317 0.83 -39.52 -9.31
N THR A 318 0.40 -40.48 -8.48
CA THR A 318 -0.51 -41.56 -8.92
C THR A 318 -1.83 -41.02 -9.48
N VAL A 319 -2.40 -39.99 -8.85
CA VAL A 319 -3.64 -39.34 -9.32
C VAL A 319 -3.44 -38.64 -10.68
N ILE A 320 -2.29 -37.99 -10.87
CA ILE A 320 -1.93 -37.34 -12.14
C ILE A 320 -1.76 -38.39 -13.23
N GLU A 321 -1.09 -39.50 -12.95
CA GLU A 321 -0.88 -40.60 -13.88
C GLU A 321 -2.22 -41.24 -14.33
N GLU A 322 -3.12 -41.54 -13.39
CA GLU A 322 -4.47 -42.07 -13.69
C GLU A 322 -5.32 -41.08 -14.51
N GLY A 323 -5.25 -39.78 -14.18
CA GLY A 323 -6.04 -38.74 -14.85
C GLY A 323 -5.54 -38.39 -16.25
N THR A 324 -4.22 -38.44 -16.48
CA THR A 324 -3.61 -38.08 -17.77
C THR A 324 -3.64 -39.24 -18.76
N SER A 325 -3.42 -40.47 -18.29
CA SER A 325 -3.42 -41.68 -19.14
C SER A 325 -4.77 -41.98 -19.81
N SER A 326 -5.87 -41.51 -19.22
CA SER A 326 -7.23 -41.68 -19.72
C SER A 326 -7.74 -40.52 -20.61
N SER A 327 -6.97 -39.44 -20.73
CA SER A 327 -7.37 -38.24 -21.48
C SER A 327 -6.88 -38.26 -22.93
N TRP A 328 -7.76 -37.87 -23.85
CA TRP A 328 -7.42 -37.67 -25.28
C TRP A 328 -7.46 -36.19 -25.69
N ASP A 329 -7.75 -35.27 -24.77
CA ASP A 329 -7.84 -33.83 -25.01
C ASP A 329 -6.42 -33.23 -25.06
N GLY A 330 -5.85 -33.12 -26.26
CA GLY A 330 -4.48 -32.64 -26.47
C GLY A 330 -4.25 -31.20 -25.98
N ILE A 331 -5.25 -30.32 -26.09
CA ILE A 331 -5.18 -28.94 -25.56
C ILE A 331 -5.17 -28.97 -24.03
N GLY A 332 -6.03 -29.77 -23.41
CA GLY A 332 -6.08 -29.92 -21.95
C GLY A 332 -4.79 -30.49 -21.37
N LEU A 333 -4.21 -31.51 -22.01
CA LEU A 333 -2.92 -32.09 -21.61
C LEU A 333 -1.77 -31.10 -21.74
N LEU A 334 -1.73 -30.32 -22.83
CA LEU A 334 -0.73 -29.27 -23.03
C LEU A 334 -0.86 -28.15 -21.98
N LEU A 335 -2.09 -27.72 -21.65
CA LEU A 335 -2.34 -26.76 -20.57
C LEU A 335 -1.82 -27.29 -19.23
N CYS A 336 -2.09 -28.56 -18.89
CA CYS A 336 -1.57 -29.17 -17.66
C CYS A 336 -0.03 -29.17 -17.61
N ALA A 337 0.65 -29.47 -18.71
CA ALA A 337 2.11 -29.41 -18.78
C ALA A 337 2.65 -27.99 -18.58
N HIS A 338 2.04 -26.98 -19.24
CA HIS A 338 2.44 -25.58 -19.07
C HIS A 338 2.13 -25.03 -17.67
N ILE A 339 1.06 -25.50 -17.03
CA ILE A 339 0.77 -25.18 -15.62
C ILE A 339 1.92 -25.68 -14.73
N VAL A 340 2.37 -26.93 -14.91
CA VAL A 340 3.48 -27.50 -14.14
C VAL A 340 4.77 -26.70 -14.36
N LEU A 341 5.14 -26.43 -15.62
CA LEU A 341 6.34 -25.66 -15.96
C LEU A 341 6.32 -24.26 -15.34
N LYS A 342 5.19 -23.54 -15.45
CA LYS A 342 5.07 -22.19 -14.89
C LYS A 342 5.09 -22.21 -13.36
N LEU A 343 4.45 -23.18 -12.70
CA LEU A 343 4.49 -23.31 -11.24
C LEU A 343 5.89 -23.69 -10.73
N GLN A 344 6.66 -24.48 -11.47
CA GLN A 344 8.06 -24.76 -11.16
C GLN A 344 8.92 -23.48 -11.16
N MET A 345 8.70 -22.59 -12.13
CA MET A 345 9.37 -21.28 -12.12
C MET A 345 8.97 -20.44 -10.90
N VAL A 346 7.71 -20.49 -10.47
CA VAL A 346 7.25 -19.79 -9.26
C VAL A 346 7.94 -20.33 -8.01
N THR A 347 8.11 -21.65 -7.87
CA THR A 347 8.80 -22.24 -6.72
C THR A 347 10.29 -21.91 -6.68
N HIS A 348 10.94 -21.87 -7.85
CA HIS A 348 12.33 -21.40 -7.97
C HIS A 348 12.49 -19.94 -7.57
N LYS A 349 11.58 -19.06 -8.01
CA LYS A 349 11.55 -17.65 -7.58
C LYS A 349 11.35 -17.50 -6.06
N ARG A 350 10.60 -18.42 -5.44
CA ARG A 350 10.38 -18.45 -3.98
C ARG A 350 11.52 -19.16 -3.21
N ALA A 351 12.60 -19.58 -3.88
CA ALA A 351 13.73 -20.31 -3.30
C ALA A 351 13.34 -21.62 -2.59
N VAL A 352 12.34 -22.34 -3.12
CA VAL A 352 11.89 -23.65 -2.60
C VAL A 352 12.23 -24.76 -3.60
N PRO A 353 13.43 -25.38 -3.53
CA PRO A 353 13.85 -26.43 -4.46
C PRO A 353 13.22 -27.81 -4.18
N ALA A 354 12.51 -27.97 -3.05
CA ALA A 354 12.04 -29.29 -2.59
C ALA A 354 10.99 -29.95 -3.49
N LEU A 355 10.39 -29.23 -4.44
CA LEU A 355 9.36 -29.73 -5.35
C LEU A 355 9.89 -30.12 -6.75
N ASP A 356 11.17 -29.93 -7.05
CA ASP A 356 11.70 -30.14 -8.40
C ASP A 356 11.56 -31.58 -8.91
N HIS A 357 11.80 -32.55 -8.03
CA HIS A 357 11.58 -33.96 -8.37
C HIS A 357 10.11 -34.25 -8.66
N PHE A 358 9.18 -33.63 -7.91
CA PHE A 358 7.75 -33.80 -8.13
C PHE A 358 7.32 -33.23 -9.48
N PHE A 359 7.76 -32.03 -9.83
CA PHE A 359 7.41 -31.42 -11.13
C PHE A 359 7.97 -32.19 -12.31
N THR A 360 9.21 -32.69 -12.19
CA THR A 360 9.83 -33.54 -13.21
C THR A 360 9.02 -34.82 -13.42
N ALA A 361 8.69 -35.53 -12.33
CA ALA A 361 7.87 -36.74 -12.40
C ALA A 361 6.45 -36.48 -12.95
N ALA A 362 5.82 -35.35 -12.59
CA ALA A 362 4.51 -34.97 -13.13
C ALA A 362 4.54 -34.73 -14.65
N LEU A 363 5.61 -34.10 -15.16
CA LEU A 363 5.81 -33.91 -16.60
C LEU A 363 6.06 -35.24 -17.31
N ASP A 364 6.80 -36.16 -16.70
CA ASP A 364 7.04 -37.50 -17.24
C ASP A 364 5.75 -38.34 -17.37
N CYS A 365 4.71 -38.04 -16.59
CA CYS A 365 3.38 -38.62 -16.77
C CYS A 365 2.58 -37.96 -17.91
N ILE A 366 2.66 -36.63 -18.04
CA ILE A 366 1.81 -35.85 -18.97
C ILE A 366 2.31 -35.98 -20.41
N TRP A 367 3.62 -35.87 -20.65
CA TRP A 367 4.17 -35.80 -22.01
C TRP A 367 3.88 -37.03 -22.88
N PRO A 368 4.05 -38.28 -22.40
CA PRO A 368 3.73 -39.47 -23.19
C PRO A 368 2.25 -39.53 -23.60
N SER A 369 1.35 -39.04 -22.75
CA SER A 369 -0.09 -39.00 -23.02
C SER A 369 -0.42 -37.97 -24.10
N LEU A 370 0.26 -36.81 -24.09
CA LEU A 370 0.12 -35.80 -25.14
C LEU A 370 0.62 -36.33 -26.49
N ASP A 371 1.81 -36.94 -26.53
CA ASP A 371 2.39 -37.50 -27.75
C ASP A 371 1.47 -38.57 -28.37
N ARG A 372 0.87 -39.42 -27.54
CA ARG A 372 -0.11 -40.42 -27.98
C ARG A 372 -1.34 -39.77 -28.63
N SER A 373 -1.89 -38.71 -28.02
CA SER A 373 -3.07 -38.00 -28.56
C SER A 373 -2.75 -37.34 -29.91
N LEU A 374 -1.61 -36.65 -30.03
CA LEU A 374 -1.21 -35.98 -31.26
C LEU A 374 -0.88 -36.95 -32.39
N THR A 375 -0.18 -38.04 -32.07
CA THR A 375 0.12 -39.13 -33.01
C THR A 375 -1.17 -39.74 -33.56
N ALA A 376 -2.16 -40.02 -32.68
CA ALA A 376 -3.45 -40.55 -33.11
C ALA A 376 -4.24 -39.58 -34.02
N ASN A 377 -4.16 -38.28 -33.75
CA ASN A 377 -4.77 -37.26 -34.62
C ASN A 377 -4.11 -37.21 -35.99
N ALA A 378 -2.78 -37.32 -36.07
CA ALA A 378 -2.03 -37.37 -37.34
C ALA A 378 -2.43 -38.59 -38.17
N TYR A 379 -2.49 -39.78 -37.56
CA TYR A 379 -2.98 -40.99 -38.24
C TYR A 379 -4.44 -40.87 -38.70
N SER A 380 -5.28 -40.17 -37.94
CA SER A 380 -6.68 -39.94 -38.31
C SER A 380 -6.82 -39.05 -39.54
N LEU A 381 -5.92 -38.06 -39.72
CA LEU A 381 -5.86 -37.24 -40.93
C LEU A 381 -5.36 -38.06 -42.12
N ARG A 382 -4.32 -38.87 -41.91
CA ARG A 382 -3.74 -39.73 -42.95
C ARG A 382 -4.76 -40.72 -43.52
N ASN A 383 -5.55 -41.36 -42.65
CA ASN A 383 -6.52 -42.40 -43.01
C ASN A 383 -7.95 -41.86 -43.19
N CYS A 384 -8.11 -40.56 -43.40
CA CYS A 384 -9.42 -39.94 -43.58
C CYS A 384 -10.07 -40.37 -44.91
N GLU A 385 -11.22 -41.06 -44.83
CA GLU A 385 -11.99 -41.54 -45.99
C GLU A 385 -13.13 -40.59 -46.43
N THR A 386 -13.43 -39.55 -45.64
CA THR A 386 -14.54 -38.63 -45.94
C THR A 386 -14.19 -37.74 -47.13
N MET A 387 -14.97 -37.83 -48.20
CA MET A 387 -14.81 -37.01 -49.40
C MET A 387 -15.65 -35.72 -49.33
N PRO A 388 -15.21 -34.62 -49.96
CA PRO A 388 -15.94 -33.36 -49.94
C PRO A 388 -17.23 -33.44 -50.78
N THR A 389 -18.32 -32.86 -50.27
CA THR A 389 -19.62 -32.79 -50.96
C THR A 389 -19.77 -31.53 -51.81
N ASP A 390 -19.07 -30.46 -51.45
CA ASP A 390 -19.14 -29.14 -52.08
C ASP A 390 -17.74 -28.46 -52.08
N LEU A 391 -17.68 -27.26 -52.65
CA LEU A 391 -16.46 -26.44 -52.74
C LEU A 391 -16.15 -25.68 -51.45
N MET A 392 -16.98 -25.85 -50.42
CA MET A 392 -16.82 -25.15 -49.15
C MET A 392 -15.68 -25.78 -48.34
N PRO A 393 -15.11 -25.04 -47.37
CA PRO A 393 -14.11 -25.61 -46.48
C PRO A 393 -14.63 -26.85 -45.75
N HIS A 394 -13.86 -27.94 -45.77
CA HIS A 394 -14.26 -29.18 -45.13
C HIS A 394 -14.27 -29.02 -43.60
N TYR A 395 -15.20 -29.67 -42.89
CA TYR A 395 -15.33 -29.50 -41.43
C TYR A 395 -14.06 -29.93 -40.66
N ILE A 396 -13.28 -30.88 -41.22
CA ILE A 396 -12.01 -31.32 -40.65
C ILE A 396 -10.99 -30.19 -40.66
N THR A 397 -11.00 -29.35 -41.69
CA THR A 397 -10.12 -28.17 -41.83
C THR A 397 -10.31 -27.20 -40.68
N ARG A 398 -11.57 -26.92 -40.30
CA ARG A 398 -11.86 -26.09 -39.11
C ARG A 398 -11.34 -26.74 -37.83
N ARG A 399 -11.56 -28.05 -37.64
CA ARG A 399 -11.09 -28.77 -36.43
C ARG A 399 -9.56 -28.79 -36.31
N TYR A 400 -8.87 -29.01 -37.41
CA TYR A 400 -7.40 -28.93 -37.48
C TYR A 400 -6.92 -27.51 -37.18
N ALA A 401 -7.53 -26.50 -37.80
CA ALA A 401 -7.15 -25.10 -37.60
C ALA A 401 -7.36 -24.65 -36.14
N GLU A 402 -8.46 -25.05 -35.51
CA GLU A 402 -8.73 -24.77 -34.09
C GLU A 402 -7.71 -25.44 -33.16
N LEU A 403 -7.38 -26.71 -33.41
CA LEU A 403 -6.40 -27.48 -32.63
C LEU A 403 -4.99 -26.91 -32.76
N SER A 404 -4.50 -26.74 -33.99
CA SER A 404 -3.14 -26.24 -34.28
C SER A 404 -2.93 -24.82 -33.77
N SER A 405 -3.89 -23.92 -34.03
CA SER A 405 -3.88 -22.55 -33.50
C SER A 405 -3.93 -22.54 -31.96
N GLY A 406 -4.78 -23.37 -31.36
CA GLY A 406 -4.89 -23.47 -29.90
C GLY A 406 -3.58 -23.91 -29.23
N MET A 407 -2.92 -24.90 -29.81
CA MET A 407 -1.64 -25.40 -29.31
C MET A 407 -0.49 -24.40 -29.52
N ALA A 408 -0.43 -23.73 -30.68
CA ALA A 408 0.59 -22.73 -30.96
C ALA A 408 0.50 -21.53 -30.00
N VAL A 409 -0.71 -21.07 -29.66
CA VAL A 409 -0.92 -19.99 -28.68
C VAL A 409 -0.44 -20.38 -27.28
N ILE A 410 -0.65 -21.63 -26.87
CA ILE A 410 -0.18 -22.12 -25.56
C ILE A 410 1.35 -22.26 -25.54
N ASP A 411 1.92 -22.83 -26.60
CA ASP A 411 3.35 -23.08 -26.73
C ASP A 411 4.18 -21.78 -26.83
N ALA A 412 3.61 -20.71 -27.39
CA ALA A 412 4.26 -19.40 -27.49
C ALA A 412 4.78 -18.86 -26.13
N GLY A 413 4.12 -19.21 -25.03
CA GLY A 413 4.54 -18.79 -23.69
C GLY A 413 5.74 -19.57 -23.13
N PHE A 414 5.97 -20.81 -23.57
CA PHE A 414 7.11 -21.64 -23.17
C PHE A 414 7.41 -22.65 -24.29
N PRO A 415 8.18 -22.27 -25.32
CA PRO A 415 8.29 -23.07 -26.54
C PRO A 415 8.92 -24.45 -26.29
N GLN A 416 8.19 -25.50 -26.68
CA GLN A 416 8.65 -26.88 -26.56
C GLN A 416 8.92 -27.48 -27.94
N GLU A 417 10.16 -27.91 -28.18
CA GLU A 417 10.57 -28.52 -29.45
C GLU A 417 9.75 -29.77 -29.80
N ARG A 418 9.28 -30.51 -28.78
CA ARG A 418 8.39 -31.67 -28.95
C ARG A 418 7.04 -31.29 -29.55
N VAL A 419 6.43 -30.21 -29.07
CA VAL A 419 5.13 -29.71 -29.56
C VAL A 419 5.28 -29.21 -30.99
N ARG A 420 6.37 -28.47 -31.26
CA ARG A 420 6.69 -27.96 -32.60
C ARG A 420 6.81 -29.08 -33.64
N ARG A 421 7.52 -30.17 -33.33
CA ARG A 421 7.63 -31.34 -34.22
C ARG A 421 6.27 -32.00 -34.49
N SER A 422 5.44 -32.14 -33.46
CA SER A 422 4.10 -32.72 -33.60
C SER A 422 3.17 -31.84 -34.45
N LEU A 423 3.24 -30.51 -34.30
CA LEU A 423 2.47 -29.57 -35.13
C LEU A 423 2.93 -29.59 -36.60
N GLN A 424 4.24 -29.67 -36.84
CA GLN A 424 4.79 -29.82 -38.19
C GLN A 424 4.30 -31.10 -38.86
N TRP A 425 4.29 -32.23 -38.14
CA TRP A 425 3.78 -33.49 -38.69
C TRP A 425 2.27 -33.41 -39.00
N LEU A 426 1.47 -32.86 -38.08
CA LEU A 426 0.03 -32.65 -38.33
C LEU A 426 -0.22 -31.75 -39.54
N GLN A 427 0.63 -30.76 -39.77
CA GLN A 427 0.55 -29.90 -40.96
C GLN A 427 0.80 -30.66 -42.26
N GLU A 428 1.82 -31.51 -42.31
CA GLU A 428 2.14 -32.33 -43.49
C GLU A 428 0.99 -33.28 -43.85
N GLU A 429 0.40 -33.94 -42.85
CA GLU A 429 -0.72 -34.84 -43.07
C GLU A 429 -2.00 -34.10 -43.49
N MET A 430 -2.24 -32.89 -42.95
CA MET A 430 -3.40 -32.07 -43.36
C MET A 430 -3.27 -31.60 -44.82
N ASP A 431 -2.10 -31.13 -45.22
CA ASP A 431 -1.81 -30.69 -46.58
C ASP A 431 -2.01 -31.84 -47.58
N ALA A 432 -1.44 -33.02 -47.29
CA ALA A 432 -1.62 -34.22 -48.10
C ALA A 432 -3.09 -34.65 -48.19
N ASN A 433 -3.85 -34.57 -47.09
CA ASN A 433 -5.26 -34.91 -47.07
C ASN A 433 -6.11 -33.96 -47.92
N LEU A 434 -5.86 -32.64 -47.87
CA LEU A 434 -6.57 -31.66 -48.68
C LEU A 434 -6.33 -31.86 -50.18
N VAL A 435 -5.09 -32.14 -50.57
CA VAL A 435 -4.75 -32.44 -51.98
C VAL A 435 -5.44 -33.72 -52.44
N ARG A 436 -5.50 -34.76 -51.60
CA ARG A 436 -6.26 -35.98 -51.88
C ARG A 436 -7.76 -35.72 -52.02
N MET A 437 -8.36 -34.93 -51.11
CA MET A 437 -9.78 -34.55 -51.19
C MET A 437 -10.10 -33.74 -52.44
N ALA A 438 -9.21 -32.83 -52.83
CA ALA A 438 -9.37 -32.04 -54.05
C ALA A 438 -9.45 -32.92 -55.31
N SER A 439 -8.73 -34.05 -55.35
CA SER A 439 -8.76 -34.97 -56.50
C SER A 439 -10.14 -35.59 -56.79
N ALA A 440 -11.10 -35.49 -55.86
CA ALA A 440 -12.47 -35.95 -56.07
C ALA A 440 -13.25 -35.09 -57.09
N PHE A 441 -12.81 -33.85 -57.36
CA PHE A 441 -13.44 -32.99 -58.36
C PHE A 441 -12.82 -33.20 -59.74
N GLN A 442 -13.67 -33.32 -60.77
CA GLN A 442 -13.22 -33.56 -62.16
C GLN A 442 -12.57 -32.33 -62.80
N GLU A 443 -13.10 -31.13 -62.54
CA GLU A 443 -12.62 -29.87 -63.13
C GLU A 443 -11.46 -29.29 -62.31
N ARG A 444 -10.36 -28.90 -62.97
CA ARG A 444 -9.19 -28.31 -62.31
C ARG A 444 -9.53 -27.00 -61.57
N SER A 445 -10.39 -26.17 -62.16
CA SER A 445 -10.91 -24.94 -61.54
C SER A 445 -11.55 -25.22 -60.17
N ARG A 446 -12.39 -26.25 -60.08
CA ARG A 446 -13.05 -26.68 -58.83
C ARG A 446 -12.08 -27.23 -57.79
N GLN A 447 -11.08 -28.00 -58.21
CA GLN A 447 -10.02 -28.49 -57.32
C GLN A 447 -9.29 -27.31 -56.65
N LEU A 448 -8.98 -26.27 -57.43
CA LEU A 448 -8.27 -25.08 -56.95
C LEU A 448 -9.14 -24.24 -56.01
N VAL A 449 -10.42 -24.03 -56.33
CA VAL A 449 -11.38 -23.32 -55.45
C VAL A 449 -11.47 -24.02 -54.09
N PHE A 450 -11.59 -25.35 -54.07
CA PHE A 450 -11.64 -26.12 -52.83
C PHE A 450 -10.37 -25.95 -52.00
N LEU A 451 -9.18 -26.05 -52.61
CA LEU A 451 -7.90 -25.88 -51.90
C LEU A 451 -7.74 -24.46 -51.35
N ILE A 452 -8.06 -23.43 -52.15
CA ILE A 452 -7.98 -22.02 -51.75
C ILE A 452 -8.91 -21.75 -50.54
N ASN A 453 -10.17 -22.22 -50.60
CA ASN A 453 -11.13 -22.06 -49.51
C ASN A 453 -10.66 -22.72 -48.21
N ASN A 454 -10.06 -23.92 -48.29
CA ASN A 454 -9.56 -24.62 -47.12
C ASN A 454 -8.28 -23.98 -46.53
N TYR A 455 -7.31 -23.59 -47.36
CA TYR A 455 -6.11 -22.91 -46.88
C TYR A 455 -6.42 -21.53 -46.29
N ASP A 456 -7.34 -20.76 -46.91
CA ASP A 456 -7.78 -19.47 -46.38
C ASP A 456 -8.44 -19.64 -45.00
N LEU A 457 -9.29 -20.66 -44.81
CA LEU A 457 -9.89 -20.95 -43.50
C LEU A 457 -8.83 -21.28 -42.43
N ILE A 458 -7.80 -22.06 -42.77
CA ILE A 458 -6.72 -22.37 -41.82
C ILE A 458 -6.03 -21.07 -41.40
N LEU A 459 -5.67 -20.22 -42.36
CA LEU A 459 -4.98 -18.96 -42.10
C LEU A 459 -5.87 -17.95 -41.35
N SER A 460 -7.17 -17.91 -41.66
CA SER A 460 -8.11 -16.99 -40.98
C SER A 460 -8.21 -17.32 -39.49
N VAL A 461 -8.39 -18.59 -39.13
CA VAL A 461 -8.47 -19.04 -37.73
C VAL A 461 -7.17 -18.80 -36.96
N HIS A 462 -6.01 -18.90 -37.62
CA HIS A 462 -4.73 -18.55 -36.99
C HIS A 462 -4.60 -17.03 -36.78
N SER A 463 -5.02 -16.22 -37.77
CA SER A 463 -4.94 -14.76 -37.68
C SER A 463 -5.87 -14.15 -36.62
N GLU A 464 -7.01 -14.80 -36.32
CA GLU A 464 -7.95 -14.36 -35.28
C GLU A 464 -7.35 -14.39 -33.86
N LYS A 465 -6.33 -15.22 -33.60
CA LYS A 465 -5.78 -15.43 -32.25
C LYS A 465 -4.46 -14.70 -31.94
N GLY A 466 -4.05 -13.75 -32.77
CA GLY A 466 -3.10 -12.69 -32.39
C GLY A 466 -1.61 -12.96 -32.57
N GLN A 467 -1.18 -14.17 -32.93
CA GLN A 467 0.18 -14.45 -33.39
C GLN A 467 0.15 -15.43 -34.57
N GLU A 468 0.89 -15.12 -35.64
CA GLU A 468 1.04 -16.02 -36.79
C GLU A 468 2.26 -16.92 -36.57
N PRO A 469 2.07 -18.20 -36.20
CA PRO A 469 3.18 -19.14 -36.06
C PRO A 469 3.94 -19.31 -37.39
N LYS A 470 5.24 -19.59 -37.34
CA LYS A 470 6.07 -19.88 -38.53
C LYS A 470 5.52 -21.07 -39.33
N GLU A 471 4.83 -21.97 -38.63
CA GLU A 471 4.11 -23.10 -39.18
C GLU A 471 3.05 -22.66 -40.20
N THR A 472 2.52 -21.44 -40.15
CA THR A 472 1.54 -20.96 -41.15
C THR A 472 2.15 -20.59 -42.50
N ASP A 473 3.46 -20.40 -42.59
CA ASP A 473 4.12 -19.87 -43.81
C ASP A 473 4.02 -20.84 -45.00
N ARG A 474 4.01 -22.15 -44.73
CA ARG A 474 3.79 -23.17 -45.76
C ARG A 474 2.39 -23.07 -46.37
N PHE A 475 1.35 -22.85 -45.56
CA PHE A 475 -0.01 -22.65 -46.07
C PHE A 475 -0.17 -21.31 -46.79
N LYS A 476 0.52 -20.24 -46.36
CA LYS A 476 0.55 -18.96 -47.09
C LYS A 476 1.17 -19.12 -48.47
N THR A 477 2.30 -19.82 -48.55
CA THR A 477 3.00 -20.10 -49.81
C THR A 477 2.15 -20.96 -50.74
N ALA A 478 1.51 -22.00 -50.20
CA ALA A 478 0.60 -22.86 -50.94
C ALA A 478 -0.65 -22.09 -51.45
N LEU A 479 -1.26 -21.25 -50.61
CA LEU A 479 -2.40 -20.41 -50.98
C LEU A 479 -2.04 -19.45 -52.12
N ALA A 480 -0.88 -18.77 -52.04
CA ALA A 480 -0.43 -17.87 -53.09
C ALA A 480 -0.19 -18.59 -54.43
N ALA A 481 0.46 -19.76 -54.39
CA ALA A 481 0.70 -20.57 -55.59
C ALA A 481 -0.63 -21.02 -56.24
N LYS A 482 -1.58 -21.53 -55.43
CA LYS A 482 -2.88 -22.01 -55.93
C LYS A 482 -3.79 -20.88 -56.42
N THR A 483 -3.72 -19.71 -55.77
CA THR A 483 -4.42 -18.50 -56.22
C THR A 483 -3.92 -18.04 -57.59
N SER A 484 -2.61 -18.07 -57.82
CA SER A 484 -2.04 -17.74 -59.13
C SER A 484 -2.43 -18.75 -60.21
N GLU A 485 -2.45 -20.04 -59.88
CA GLU A 485 -2.86 -21.11 -60.81
C GLU A 485 -4.34 -20.96 -61.21
N TYR A 486 -5.23 -20.68 -60.24
CA TYR A 486 -6.65 -20.46 -60.50
C TYR A 486 -6.91 -19.18 -61.30
N ALA A 487 -6.15 -18.13 -61.04
CA ALA A 487 -6.25 -16.87 -61.77
C ALA A 487 -5.90 -17.02 -63.26
N GLU A 488 -4.96 -17.90 -63.64
CA GLU A 488 -4.73 -18.23 -65.06
C GLU A 488 -5.87 -19.08 -65.63
N GLU A 489 -6.36 -20.07 -64.89
CA GLU A 489 -7.43 -20.98 -65.33
C GLU A 489 -8.75 -20.25 -65.62
N ILE A 490 -9.14 -19.28 -64.77
CA ILE A 490 -10.38 -18.51 -64.97
C ILE A 490 -10.30 -17.49 -66.12
N LEU A 491 -9.08 -17.05 -66.46
CA LEU A 491 -8.85 -16.16 -67.60
C LEU A 491 -8.80 -16.93 -68.93
N SER A 492 -8.43 -18.21 -68.91
CA SER A 492 -8.23 -19.03 -70.10
C SER A 492 -9.46 -19.12 -71.03
N PRO A 493 -10.70 -19.34 -70.54
CA PRO A 493 -11.88 -19.39 -71.41
C PRO A 493 -12.17 -18.10 -72.19
N HIS A 494 -11.79 -16.95 -71.64
CA HIS A 494 -12.10 -15.63 -72.20
C HIS A 494 -10.92 -15.01 -72.96
N PHE A 495 -9.69 -15.24 -72.48
CA PHE A 495 -8.48 -14.60 -72.97
C PHE A 495 -7.39 -15.61 -73.37
N GLY A 496 -7.71 -16.91 -73.40
CA GLY A 496 -6.76 -17.99 -73.67
C GLY A 496 -6.04 -17.85 -75.01
N GLY A 497 -6.73 -17.41 -76.06
CA GLY A 497 -6.11 -17.15 -77.36
C GLY A 497 -5.01 -16.07 -77.31
N LEU A 498 -5.21 -15.03 -76.48
CA LEU A 498 -4.21 -13.97 -76.26
C LEU A 498 -3.06 -14.48 -75.40
N ILE A 499 -3.36 -15.19 -74.30
CA ILE A 499 -2.35 -15.76 -73.39
C ILE A 499 -1.46 -16.77 -74.12
N GLN A 500 -2.05 -17.65 -74.93
CA GLN A 500 -1.35 -18.64 -75.73
C GLN A 500 -0.48 -17.98 -76.79
N PHE A 501 -0.99 -16.98 -77.52
CA PHE A 501 -0.18 -16.22 -78.48
C PHE A 501 1.01 -15.55 -77.80
N VAL A 502 0.85 -14.91 -76.64
CA VAL A 502 1.97 -14.30 -75.92
C VAL A 502 3.00 -15.35 -75.51
N LYS A 503 2.58 -16.50 -74.97
CA LYS A 503 3.48 -17.58 -74.57
C LYS A 503 4.23 -18.17 -75.78
N GLU A 504 3.55 -18.42 -76.91
CA GLU A 504 4.14 -18.91 -78.16
C GLU A 504 5.11 -17.89 -78.76
N ALA A 505 4.71 -16.63 -78.80
CA ALA A 505 5.50 -15.52 -79.32
C ALA A 505 6.79 -15.29 -78.54
N GLU A 506 6.72 -15.31 -77.20
CA GLU A 506 7.91 -15.17 -76.36
C GLU A 506 8.90 -16.32 -76.56
N ILE A 507 8.42 -17.55 -76.73
CA ILE A 507 9.27 -18.73 -77.01
C ILE A 507 9.95 -18.60 -78.38
N LEU A 508 9.22 -18.12 -79.40
CA LEU A 508 9.76 -17.92 -80.76
C LEU A 508 10.75 -16.75 -80.82
N LEU A 509 10.49 -15.68 -80.07
CA LEU A 509 11.40 -14.55 -79.88
C LEU A 509 12.69 -14.96 -79.15
N GLN A 510 12.59 -15.81 -78.12
CA GLN A 510 13.76 -16.35 -77.42
C GLN A 510 14.62 -17.28 -78.30
N LYS A 511 14.02 -17.89 -79.33
CA LYS A 511 14.71 -18.73 -80.31
C LYS A 511 15.18 -17.97 -81.55
N GLU A 512 15.09 -16.63 -81.55
CA GLU A 512 15.43 -15.73 -82.68
C GLU A 512 14.67 -16.04 -83.99
N GLN A 513 13.52 -16.71 -83.92
CA GLN A 513 12.65 -17.06 -85.06
C GLN A 513 11.45 -16.11 -85.18
N GLY A 514 11.72 -14.79 -85.12
CA GLY A 514 10.69 -13.75 -85.13
C GLY A 514 9.91 -13.65 -86.45
N ASP A 515 10.51 -14.01 -87.59
CA ASP A 515 9.89 -13.89 -88.92
C ASP A 515 8.68 -14.84 -89.11
N ALA A 516 8.60 -15.92 -88.33
CA ALA A 516 7.46 -16.83 -88.36
C ALA A 516 6.18 -16.17 -87.80
N LEU A 517 6.30 -15.18 -86.90
CA LEU A 517 5.16 -14.44 -86.37
C LEU A 517 4.54 -13.49 -87.39
N ALA A 518 5.29 -13.07 -88.41
CA ALA A 518 4.77 -12.21 -89.48
C ALA A 518 3.69 -12.89 -90.33
N HIS A 519 3.65 -14.23 -90.34
CA HIS A 519 2.62 -15.00 -91.05
C HIS A 519 1.33 -15.17 -90.24
N ASP A 520 1.34 -14.82 -88.95
CA ASP A 520 0.21 -14.97 -88.03
C ASP A 520 -0.61 -13.65 -87.90
N GLU A 521 -0.40 -12.68 -88.80
CA GLU A 521 -1.10 -11.38 -88.82
C GLU A 521 -2.63 -11.53 -88.76
N ALA A 522 -3.19 -12.49 -89.49
CA ALA A 522 -4.64 -12.74 -89.48
C ALA A 522 -5.15 -13.17 -88.10
N ARG A 523 -4.37 -13.97 -87.36
CA ARG A 523 -4.67 -14.40 -85.98
C ARG A 523 -4.57 -13.22 -85.01
N VAL A 524 -3.56 -12.35 -85.17
CA VAL A 524 -3.38 -11.14 -84.35
C VAL A 524 -4.53 -10.14 -84.56
N VAL A 525 -4.93 -9.87 -85.81
CA VAL A 525 -6.06 -8.98 -86.12
C VAL A 525 -7.36 -9.51 -85.50
N SER A 526 -7.60 -10.82 -85.60
CA SER A 526 -8.74 -11.48 -84.97
C SER A 526 -8.72 -11.34 -83.44
N LEU A 527 -7.55 -11.52 -82.80
CA LEU A 527 -7.38 -11.35 -81.35
C LEU A 527 -7.61 -9.90 -80.89
N ILE A 528 -7.13 -8.91 -81.63
CA ILE A 528 -7.34 -7.48 -81.31
C ILE A 528 -8.83 -7.13 -81.38
N SER A 529 -9.51 -7.53 -82.47
CA SER A 529 -10.95 -7.28 -82.65
C SER A 529 -11.80 -8.03 -81.61
N SER A 530 -11.47 -9.29 -81.32
CA SER A 530 -12.17 -10.12 -80.34
C SER A 530 -11.98 -9.57 -78.92
N PHE A 531 -10.75 -9.16 -78.57
CA PHE A 531 -10.47 -8.55 -77.28
C PHE A 531 -11.22 -7.23 -77.14
N GLY A 532 -11.08 -6.31 -78.10
CA GLY A 532 -11.69 -4.97 -78.06
C GLY A 532 -13.21 -4.97 -77.90
N SER A 533 -13.90 -5.98 -78.46
CA SER A 533 -15.36 -6.10 -78.39
C SER A 533 -15.89 -6.80 -77.13
N SER A 534 -15.14 -7.72 -76.53
CA SER A 534 -15.67 -8.63 -75.50
C SER A 534 -15.02 -8.52 -74.10
N TRP A 535 -13.89 -7.82 -73.96
CA TRP A 535 -13.10 -7.82 -72.72
C TRP A 535 -13.87 -7.33 -71.48
N ARG A 536 -14.76 -6.34 -71.60
CA ARG A 536 -15.58 -5.82 -70.49
C ARG A 536 -16.58 -6.86 -69.99
N THR A 537 -17.32 -7.47 -70.91
CA THR A 537 -18.30 -8.52 -70.60
C THR A 537 -17.63 -9.77 -70.05
N ALA A 538 -16.46 -10.13 -70.57
CA ALA A 538 -15.63 -11.21 -70.03
C ALA A 538 -15.19 -10.93 -68.59
N LEU A 539 -14.77 -9.70 -68.30
CA LEU A 539 -14.36 -9.32 -66.95
C LEU A 539 -15.52 -9.34 -65.95
N ASP A 540 -16.71 -8.88 -66.35
CA ASP A 540 -17.92 -8.97 -65.54
C ASP A 540 -18.30 -10.43 -65.21
N ASN A 541 -18.11 -11.34 -66.15
CA ASN A 541 -18.35 -12.77 -65.96
C ASN A 541 -17.32 -13.38 -65.00
N VAL A 542 -16.03 -13.09 -65.17
CA VAL A 542 -14.96 -13.51 -64.25
C VAL A 542 -15.24 -13.00 -62.83
N ASN A 543 -15.61 -11.73 -62.67
CA ASN A 543 -15.96 -11.16 -61.37
C ASN A 543 -17.15 -11.89 -60.73
N ARG A 544 -18.21 -12.15 -61.50
CA ARG A 544 -19.38 -12.89 -61.01
C ARG A 544 -19.04 -14.31 -60.57
N GLU A 545 -18.22 -15.01 -61.34
CA GLU A 545 -17.78 -16.38 -61.05
C GLU A 545 -16.89 -16.44 -59.80
N VAL A 546 -15.89 -15.55 -59.69
CA VAL A 546 -15.04 -15.43 -58.49
C VAL A 546 -15.89 -15.13 -57.26
N MET A 547 -16.78 -14.14 -57.32
CA MET A 547 -17.61 -13.78 -56.18
C MET A 547 -18.60 -14.86 -55.77
N SER A 548 -19.02 -15.73 -56.70
CA SER A 548 -19.86 -16.89 -56.38
C SER A 548 -19.09 -18.09 -55.81
N SER A 549 -17.80 -18.22 -56.13
CA SER A 549 -16.97 -19.39 -55.80
C SER A 549 -16.29 -19.29 -54.44
N PHE A 550 -16.02 -18.07 -53.96
CA PHE A 550 -15.31 -17.82 -52.70
C PHE A 550 -16.25 -17.23 -51.63
N PRO A 551 -16.50 -17.94 -50.51
CA PRO A 551 -17.32 -17.44 -49.41
C PRO A 551 -16.74 -16.19 -48.74
N SER A 552 -15.41 -16.08 -48.72
CA SER A 552 -14.70 -14.95 -48.14
C SER A 552 -14.54 -13.85 -49.20
N PHE A 553 -15.20 -12.71 -48.99
CA PHE A 553 -15.06 -11.54 -49.86
C PHE A 553 -13.60 -11.08 -49.99
N ARG A 554 -12.81 -11.21 -48.92
CA ARG A 554 -11.36 -10.89 -48.94
C ARG A 554 -10.62 -11.75 -49.95
N THR A 555 -10.92 -13.04 -49.96
CA THR A 555 -10.24 -14.04 -50.79
C THR A 555 -10.70 -13.90 -52.23
N GLY A 556 -12.00 -13.73 -52.46
CA GLY A 556 -12.54 -13.40 -53.79
C GLY A 556 -11.93 -12.12 -54.37
N ALA A 557 -11.82 -11.05 -53.58
CA ALA A 557 -11.19 -9.81 -54.03
C ALA A 557 -9.69 -9.98 -54.33
N ALA A 558 -8.96 -10.76 -53.53
CA ALA A 558 -7.54 -11.04 -53.75
C ALA A 558 -7.31 -11.88 -55.01
N VAL A 559 -8.14 -12.90 -55.25
CA VAL A 559 -8.13 -13.73 -56.46
C VAL A 559 -8.44 -12.88 -57.69
N LEU A 560 -9.47 -12.02 -57.62
CA LEU A 560 -9.84 -11.12 -58.71
C LEU A 560 -8.71 -10.12 -59.03
N GLN A 561 -8.08 -9.55 -57.99
CA GLN A 561 -6.94 -8.66 -58.18
C GLN A 561 -5.75 -9.37 -58.84
N GLN A 562 -5.49 -10.62 -58.46
CA GLN A 562 -4.44 -11.43 -59.07
C GLN A 562 -4.76 -11.72 -60.54
N ALA A 563 -6.00 -12.11 -60.86
CA ALA A 563 -6.45 -12.33 -62.24
C ALA A 563 -6.35 -11.05 -63.09
N LEU A 564 -6.82 -9.91 -62.58
CA LEU A 564 -6.67 -8.61 -63.25
C LEU A 564 -5.21 -8.23 -63.48
N THR A 565 -4.35 -8.48 -62.49
CA THR A 565 -2.92 -8.21 -62.60
C THR A 565 -2.28 -9.07 -63.69
N LEU A 566 -2.60 -10.36 -63.74
CA LEU A 566 -2.12 -11.27 -64.78
C LEU A 566 -2.65 -10.86 -66.17
N LEU A 567 -3.94 -10.51 -66.29
CA LEU A 567 -4.53 -10.04 -67.54
C LEU A 567 -3.81 -8.79 -68.07
N VAL A 568 -3.58 -7.79 -67.21
CA VAL A 568 -2.84 -6.57 -67.57
C VAL A 568 -1.41 -6.91 -67.98
N GLN A 569 -0.74 -7.81 -67.28
CA GLN A 569 0.62 -8.23 -67.62
C GLN A 569 0.68 -8.96 -68.97
N TYR A 570 -0.26 -9.87 -69.26
CA TYR A 570 -0.32 -10.56 -70.55
C TYR A 570 -0.70 -9.60 -71.67
N TYR A 571 -1.62 -8.67 -71.44
CA TYR A 571 -2.02 -7.67 -72.44
C TYR A 571 -0.89 -6.67 -72.74
N HIS A 572 -0.15 -6.23 -71.71
CA HIS A 572 1.03 -5.37 -71.91
C HIS A 572 2.11 -6.07 -72.74
N ARG A 573 2.40 -7.34 -72.42
CA ARG A 573 3.33 -8.16 -73.19
C ARG A 573 2.86 -8.37 -74.63
N PHE A 574 1.58 -8.62 -74.84
CA PHE A 574 0.95 -8.69 -76.17
C PHE A 574 1.16 -7.41 -76.98
N GLN A 575 0.89 -6.23 -76.38
CA GLN A 575 1.12 -4.93 -77.03
C GLN A 575 2.59 -4.71 -77.38
N LYS A 576 3.51 -5.10 -76.49
CA LYS A 576 4.96 -4.97 -76.72
C LYS A 576 5.41 -5.85 -77.90
N ILE A 577 5.01 -7.12 -77.91
CA ILE A 577 5.35 -8.08 -78.97
C ILE A 577 4.82 -7.61 -80.33
N ILE A 578 3.57 -7.13 -80.39
CA ILE A 578 3.01 -6.56 -81.63
C ILE A 578 3.80 -5.32 -82.07
N GLY A 579 4.17 -4.46 -81.12
CA GLY A 579 4.94 -3.24 -81.42
C GLY A 579 6.35 -3.51 -81.94
N GLU A 580 6.98 -4.60 -81.52
CA GLU A 580 8.35 -4.98 -81.90
C GLU A 580 8.39 -5.82 -83.19
N VAL A 581 7.43 -6.73 -83.40
CA VAL A 581 7.48 -7.72 -84.50
C VAL A 581 6.58 -7.35 -85.69
N LEU A 582 5.48 -6.61 -85.47
CA LEU A 582 4.48 -6.25 -86.49
C LEU A 582 4.23 -4.74 -86.55
N PRO A 583 5.25 -3.91 -86.82
CA PRO A 583 5.14 -2.45 -86.77
C PRO A 583 4.20 -1.85 -87.83
N HIS A 584 3.96 -2.58 -88.94
CA HIS A 584 3.18 -2.11 -90.09
C HIS A 584 1.67 -2.44 -89.99
N LEU A 585 1.23 -3.15 -88.95
CA LEU A 585 -0.15 -3.58 -88.80
C LEU A 585 -1.09 -2.39 -88.50
N THR A 586 -2.02 -2.09 -89.40
CA THR A 586 -2.99 -0.99 -89.24
C THR A 586 -3.95 -1.20 -88.07
N ALA A 587 -4.29 -2.45 -87.76
CA ALA A 587 -5.14 -2.84 -86.63
C ALA A 587 -4.55 -2.48 -85.25
N ARG A 588 -3.29 -2.02 -85.18
CA ARG A 588 -2.69 -1.47 -83.95
C ARG A 588 -3.44 -0.25 -83.42
N GLN A 589 -4.11 0.51 -84.30
CA GLN A 589 -4.92 1.66 -83.90
C GLN A 589 -6.17 1.28 -83.09
N ASP A 590 -6.63 0.03 -83.23
CA ASP A 590 -7.81 -0.51 -82.52
C ASP A 590 -7.44 -1.17 -81.18
N LEU A 591 -6.17 -1.11 -80.76
CA LEU A 591 -5.75 -1.62 -79.46
C LEU A 591 -6.39 -0.80 -78.33
N VAL A 592 -6.98 -1.51 -77.37
CA VAL A 592 -7.50 -0.90 -76.14
C VAL A 592 -6.34 -0.25 -75.38
N ASN A 593 -6.52 1.01 -74.98
CA ASN A 593 -5.51 1.71 -74.21
C ASN A 593 -5.28 0.99 -72.88
N ILE A 594 -4.03 0.63 -72.58
CA ILE A 594 -3.67 -0.08 -71.34
C ILE A 594 -4.08 0.70 -70.08
N HIS A 595 -4.14 2.03 -70.17
CA HIS A 595 -4.63 2.86 -69.07
C HIS A 595 -6.11 2.61 -68.78
N GLN A 596 -6.95 2.29 -69.78
CA GLN A 596 -8.36 1.91 -69.55
C GLN A 596 -8.49 0.59 -68.79
N LEU A 597 -7.63 -0.40 -69.08
CA LEU A 597 -7.52 -1.65 -68.31
C LEU A 597 -6.96 -1.42 -66.90
N MET A 598 -6.05 -0.46 -66.73
CA MET A 598 -5.52 -0.07 -65.42
C MET A 598 -6.49 0.75 -64.56
N VAL A 599 -7.39 1.55 -65.16
CA VAL A 599 -8.42 2.28 -64.43
C VAL A 599 -9.39 1.32 -63.73
N GLU A 600 -9.79 0.23 -64.38
CA GLU A 600 -10.62 -0.81 -63.73
C GLU A 600 -9.84 -1.59 -62.64
N LYS A 601 -8.52 -1.76 -62.79
CA LYS A 601 -7.64 -2.26 -61.73
C LYS A 601 -7.62 -1.34 -60.49
N HIS A 602 -7.68 -0.02 -60.68
CA HIS A 602 -7.79 0.95 -59.58
C HIS A 602 -9.16 0.97 -58.91
N VAL A 603 -10.23 0.61 -59.63
CA VAL A 603 -11.56 0.38 -59.02
C VAL A 603 -11.51 -0.81 -58.04
N THR A 604 -10.76 -1.87 -58.38
CA THR A 604 -10.55 -3.02 -57.47
C THR A 604 -9.61 -2.70 -56.30
N ASP A 605 -8.57 -1.89 -56.48
CA ASP A 605 -7.75 -1.37 -55.36
C ASP A 605 -8.56 -0.45 -54.42
N SER A 606 -9.53 0.31 -54.97
CA SER A 606 -10.47 1.12 -54.19
C SER A 606 -11.44 0.25 -53.38
N ILE A 607 -11.93 -0.86 -53.96
CA ILE A 607 -12.73 -1.88 -53.28
C ILE A 607 -11.92 -2.57 -52.16
N ARG A 608 -10.60 -2.79 -52.35
CA ARG A 608 -9.70 -3.30 -51.32
C ARG A 608 -9.55 -2.32 -50.15
N SER A 609 -9.46 -1.01 -50.43
CA SER A 609 -9.45 0.02 -49.38
C SER A 609 -10.77 0.06 -48.60
N LEU A 610 -11.91 -0.11 -49.29
CA LEU A 610 -13.23 -0.18 -48.70
C LEU A 610 -13.43 -1.47 -47.89
N ALA A 611 -12.89 -2.60 -48.33
CA ALA A 611 -12.93 -3.87 -47.61
C ALA A 611 -12.02 -3.90 -46.38
N SER A 612 -10.84 -3.25 -46.43
CA SER A 612 -9.99 -3.05 -45.25
C SER A 612 -10.66 -2.11 -44.23
N LYS A 613 -11.42 -1.12 -44.72
CA LYS A 613 -12.22 -0.21 -43.89
C LYS A 613 -13.40 -0.93 -43.26
N ARG A 614 -14.12 -1.75 -44.04
CA ARG A 614 -15.20 -2.61 -43.55
C ARG A 614 -14.73 -3.65 -42.56
N ARG A 615 -13.46 -4.07 -42.60
CA ARG A 615 -12.84 -4.95 -41.60
C ARG A 615 -12.47 -4.26 -40.30
N ALA A 616 -12.16 -2.96 -40.34
CA ALA A 616 -12.05 -2.15 -39.13
C ALA A 616 -13.43 -1.95 -38.50
N ASP A 617 -14.44 -1.67 -39.34
CA ASP A 617 -15.83 -1.48 -38.90
C ASP A 617 -16.49 -2.81 -38.46
N ASP A 618 -16.18 -3.95 -39.09
CA ASP A 618 -16.70 -5.28 -38.75
C ASP A 618 -15.92 -5.92 -37.59
N ASN A 619 -14.62 -5.67 -37.41
CA ASN A 619 -13.90 -6.06 -36.19
C ASN A 619 -14.29 -5.17 -35.01
N GLU A 620 -14.63 -3.89 -35.23
CA GLU A 620 -15.30 -3.08 -34.22
C GLU A 620 -16.71 -3.59 -33.96
N ALA A 621 -17.49 -3.96 -34.98
CA ALA A 621 -18.85 -4.47 -34.80
C ALA A 621 -18.92 -5.91 -34.26
N LEU A 622 -17.90 -6.76 -34.47
CA LEU A 622 -17.77 -8.10 -33.88
C LEU A 622 -17.17 -8.03 -32.48
N ASN A 623 -16.21 -7.15 -32.19
CA ASN A 623 -15.82 -6.87 -30.80
C ASN A 623 -16.96 -6.19 -30.03
N PHE A 624 -17.78 -5.38 -30.70
CA PHE A 624 -19.00 -4.81 -30.13
C PHE A 624 -20.06 -5.90 -29.96
N ASN A 625 -20.27 -6.82 -30.91
CA ASN A 625 -21.25 -7.91 -30.78
C ASN A 625 -20.80 -9.08 -29.89
N GLU A 626 -19.50 -9.32 -29.69
CA GLU A 626 -18.98 -10.25 -28.65
C GLU A 626 -18.97 -9.59 -27.26
N ALA A 627 -18.77 -8.26 -27.17
CA ALA A 627 -18.95 -7.51 -25.93
C ALA A 627 -20.43 -7.28 -25.57
N VAL A 628 -21.33 -7.20 -26.57
CA VAL A 628 -22.76 -6.88 -26.42
C VAL A 628 -23.65 -8.12 -26.55
N GLY A 629 -23.12 -9.25 -27.02
CA GLY A 629 -23.83 -10.53 -27.11
C GLY A 629 -24.29 -11.14 -25.78
N ASN A 630 -24.03 -10.49 -24.65
CA ASN A 630 -24.50 -10.93 -23.34
C ASN A 630 -25.52 -10.01 -22.66
N ILE A 631 -26.00 -8.93 -23.26
CA ILE A 631 -27.15 -8.18 -22.72
C ILE A 631 -28.01 -7.62 -23.86
N ASN A 632 -28.91 -8.45 -24.39
CA ASN A 632 -30.08 -7.97 -25.12
C ASN A 632 -31.06 -7.35 -24.12
N LEU A 633 -31.04 -6.03 -23.99
CA LEU A 633 -32.17 -5.25 -23.48
C LEU A 633 -32.43 -4.13 -24.49
N ASP A 634 -33.39 -4.35 -25.38
CA ASP A 634 -33.95 -3.31 -26.22
C ASP A 634 -34.39 -2.12 -25.35
N PRO A 635 -34.05 -0.86 -25.70
CA PRO A 635 -34.66 0.28 -25.04
C PRO A 635 -36.16 0.34 -25.39
N PRO A 636 -37.05 0.68 -24.44
CA PRO A 636 -38.47 0.78 -24.73
C PRO A 636 -38.72 1.87 -25.78
N LYS A 637 -39.45 1.51 -26.84
CA LYS A 637 -39.80 2.34 -28.00
C LYS A 637 -40.86 3.41 -27.70
N ASP A 638 -40.84 4.02 -26.52
CA ASP A 638 -41.77 5.08 -26.16
C ASP A 638 -41.12 6.45 -26.41
N ALA A 639 -41.54 7.12 -27.48
CA ALA A 639 -41.09 8.48 -27.84
C ALA A 639 -41.33 9.51 -26.72
N VAL A 640 -42.29 9.25 -25.83
CA VAL A 640 -42.57 10.05 -24.62
C VAL A 640 -41.44 9.93 -23.58
N PHE A 641 -40.79 8.78 -23.49
CA PHE A 641 -39.72 8.52 -22.52
C PHE A 641 -38.39 9.19 -22.93
N GLN A 642 -38.11 9.26 -24.23
CA GLN A 642 -37.00 10.03 -24.82
C GLN A 642 -37.16 11.54 -24.57
N TYR A 643 -38.39 12.04 -24.55
CA TYR A 643 -38.69 13.47 -24.34
C TYR A 643 -38.49 13.91 -22.86
N ILE A 644 -38.77 13.02 -21.91
CA ILE A 644 -38.59 13.29 -20.45
C ILE A 644 -37.10 13.28 -20.05
N LEU A 645 -36.26 12.52 -20.75
CA LEU A 645 -34.82 12.37 -20.47
C LEU A 645 -33.98 13.64 -20.70
N ASN A 646 -34.50 14.64 -21.42
CA ASN A 646 -33.78 15.86 -21.80
C ASN A 646 -33.96 17.06 -20.85
N TYR A 647 -34.81 16.96 -19.82
CA TYR A 647 -34.99 18.07 -18.86
C TYR A 647 -33.85 18.14 -17.82
N GLU A 648 -33.28 19.34 -17.62
CA GLU A 648 -32.20 19.56 -16.65
C GLU A 648 -32.56 19.17 -15.21
N TRP A 649 -33.81 19.39 -14.79
CA TRP A 649 -34.26 19.00 -13.46
C TRP A 649 -34.27 17.48 -13.30
N TYR A 650 -34.64 16.73 -14.35
CA TYR A 650 -34.59 15.26 -14.35
C TYR A 650 -33.14 14.76 -14.32
N ARG A 651 -32.23 15.41 -15.05
CA ARG A 651 -30.79 15.10 -15.03
C ARG A 651 -30.15 15.36 -13.66
N LYS A 652 -30.53 16.47 -12.99
CA LYS A 652 -30.14 16.78 -11.60
C LYS A 652 -30.74 15.79 -10.60
N LEU A 653 -32.02 15.46 -10.72
CA LEU A 653 -32.70 14.49 -9.84
C LEU A 653 -32.09 13.09 -9.98
N ARG A 654 -31.78 12.66 -11.21
CA ARG A 654 -31.12 11.38 -11.51
C ARG A 654 -29.69 11.28 -10.99
N SER A 655 -28.96 12.41 -10.96
CA SER A 655 -27.59 12.47 -10.42
C SER A 655 -27.51 12.22 -8.91
N LEU A 656 -28.64 12.37 -8.18
CA LEU A 656 -28.72 12.09 -6.75
C LEU A 656 -28.81 10.59 -6.42
N PHE A 657 -29.26 9.76 -7.38
CA PHE A 657 -29.52 8.33 -7.15
C PHE A 657 -28.56 7.39 -7.90
N LEU A 658 -27.90 7.87 -8.97
CA LEU A 658 -26.86 7.11 -9.67
C LEU A 658 -25.54 7.13 -8.89
N VAL A 659 -24.76 6.03 -8.95
CA VAL A 659 -23.40 6.03 -8.42
C VAL A 659 -22.61 7.15 -9.09
N SER A 660 -22.17 8.13 -8.30
CA SER A 660 -21.41 9.28 -8.79
C SER A 660 -19.94 8.95 -8.92
N THR A 661 -19.37 9.24 -10.10
CA THR A 661 -17.92 9.18 -10.37
C THR A 661 -17.12 10.15 -9.50
N TYR A 662 -17.77 11.13 -8.87
CA TYR A 662 -17.15 12.16 -8.04
C TYR A 662 -17.53 12.06 -6.55
N SER A 663 -18.28 11.02 -6.13
CA SER A 663 -18.63 10.82 -4.73
C SER A 663 -17.45 10.23 -3.95
N ARG A 664 -17.06 10.92 -2.87
CA ARG A 664 -16.04 10.45 -1.90
C ARG A 664 -16.43 9.15 -1.19
N ILE A 665 -17.70 8.75 -1.25
CA ILE A 665 -18.23 7.52 -0.63
C ILE A 665 -18.09 6.33 -1.59
N HIS A 666 -18.24 6.55 -2.89
CA HIS A 666 -18.22 5.47 -3.89
C HIS A 666 -16.80 5.04 -4.24
N GLY A 667 -15.83 5.97 -4.24
CA GLY A 667 -14.42 5.65 -4.47
C GLY A 667 -13.84 4.56 -3.54
N PRO A 668 -14.00 4.67 -2.20
CA PRO A 668 -13.52 3.65 -1.25
C PRO A 668 -14.23 2.30 -1.36
N VAL A 669 -15.55 2.31 -1.64
CA VAL A 669 -16.36 1.08 -1.73
C VAL A 669 -16.03 0.30 -3.00
N PHE A 670 -15.92 0.99 -4.14
CA PHE A 670 -15.68 0.37 -5.44
C PHE A 670 -14.20 0.34 -5.84
N ARG A 671 -13.33 0.95 -5.03
CA ARG A 671 -11.86 1.05 -5.15
C ARG A 671 -11.33 1.72 -6.42
N SER A 672 -12.14 1.86 -7.48
CA SER A 672 -11.75 2.45 -8.77
C SER A 672 -12.91 3.18 -9.44
N HIS A 673 -12.60 4.31 -10.09
CA HIS A 673 -13.55 5.05 -10.92
C HIS A 673 -14.09 4.23 -12.09
N TYR A 674 -13.31 3.26 -12.58
CA TYR A 674 -13.75 2.33 -13.63
C TYR A 674 -14.87 1.41 -13.15
N VAL A 675 -14.77 0.88 -11.93
CA VAL A 675 -15.81 0.04 -11.32
C VAL A 675 -17.06 0.88 -11.01
N VAL A 676 -16.88 2.13 -10.57
CA VAL A 676 -17.98 3.09 -10.42
C VAL A 676 -18.68 3.36 -11.76
N TYR A 677 -17.91 3.50 -12.84
CA TYR A 677 -18.45 3.66 -14.19
C TYR A 677 -19.19 2.41 -14.66
N GLN A 678 -18.63 1.21 -14.48
CA GLN A 678 -19.29 -0.06 -14.80
C GLN A 678 -20.59 -0.23 -14.01
N GLU A 679 -20.60 0.09 -12.72
CA GLU A 679 -21.81 -0.01 -11.90
C GLU A 679 -22.85 1.05 -12.30
N ARG A 680 -22.42 2.25 -12.67
CA ARG A 680 -23.30 3.28 -13.24
C ARG A 680 -23.91 2.78 -14.57
N VAL A 681 -23.11 2.19 -15.46
CA VAL A 681 -23.60 1.61 -16.73
C VAL A 681 -24.58 0.45 -16.45
N ARG A 682 -24.29 -0.40 -15.46
CA ARG A 682 -25.19 -1.47 -15.01
C ARG A 682 -26.54 -0.94 -14.50
N GLN A 683 -26.53 0.11 -13.66
CA GLN A 683 -27.74 0.78 -13.17
C GLN A 683 -28.55 1.43 -14.30
N LEU A 684 -27.88 1.86 -15.37
CA LEU A 684 -28.52 2.42 -16.56
C LEU A 684 -29.10 1.32 -17.47
N ALA A 685 -28.48 0.14 -17.52
CA ALA A 685 -28.82 -0.94 -18.45
C ALA A 685 -29.93 -1.88 -17.95
N SER A 686 -30.30 -1.89 -16.67
CA SER A 686 -31.36 -2.75 -16.13
C SER A 686 -32.12 -2.08 -15.00
N TYR A 687 -33.44 -1.93 -15.16
CA TYR A 687 -34.38 -1.29 -14.23
C TYR A 687 -33.77 -0.06 -13.52
N PRO A 688 -33.97 1.17 -14.04
CA PRO A 688 -33.18 2.37 -13.70
C PRO A 688 -33.14 2.80 -12.22
N TRP A 689 -33.77 2.04 -11.31
CA TRP A 689 -33.93 2.31 -9.89
C TRP A 689 -33.63 1.11 -8.96
N MET A 690 -33.10 -0.03 -9.42
CA MET A 690 -32.88 -1.20 -8.54
C MET A 690 -31.58 -1.98 -8.76
N ILE A 691 -30.80 -2.11 -7.68
CA ILE A 691 -29.69 -3.07 -7.55
C ILE A 691 -30.33 -4.47 -7.41
N HIS A 692 -30.52 -5.15 -8.55
CA HIS A 692 -31.10 -6.49 -8.70
C HIS A 692 -32.50 -6.69 -8.02
N PRO A 693 -33.61 -6.54 -8.76
CA PRO A 693 -34.96 -6.46 -8.18
C PRO A 693 -35.37 -7.68 -7.36
N TYR A 694 -34.95 -8.89 -7.77
CA TYR A 694 -35.35 -10.12 -7.08
C TYR A 694 -34.66 -10.33 -5.71
N SER A 695 -33.41 -9.90 -5.56
CA SER A 695 -32.69 -10.08 -4.29
C SER A 695 -33.13 -9.03 -3.28
N THR A 696 -33.32 -7.79 -3.73
CA THR A 696 -33.83 -6.68 -2.91
C THR A 696 -35.27 -6.95 -2.47
N PHE A 697 -36.13 -7.43 -3.38
CA PHE A 697 -37.50 -7.84 -3.04
C PHE A 697 -37.52 -8.99 -2.05
N ARG A 698 -36.76 -10.08 -2.29
CA ARG A 698 -36.68 -11.23 -1.36
C ARG A 698 -36.12 -10.82 0.00
N HIS A 699 -35.11 -9.96 0.02
CA HIS A 699 -34.55 -9.43 1.26
C HIS A 699 -35.57 -8.57 2.00
N TYR A 700 -36.27 -7.66 1.31
CA TYR A 700 -37.31 -6.82 1.89
C TYR A 700 -38.50 -7.63 2.43
N MET A 701 -39.00 -8.60 1.65
CA MET A 701 -40.07 -9.52 2.05
C MET A 701 -39.71 -10.34 3.29
N ARG A 702 -38.42 -10.69 3.46
CA ARG A 702 -37.93 -11.43 4.62
C ARG A 702 -37.62 -10.54 5.84
N SER A 703 -37.35 -9.25 5.65
CA SER A 703 -36.85 -8.37 6.71
C SER A 703 -37.85 -7.34 7.19
N TRP A 704 -38.30 -6.42 6.31
CA TRP A 704 -39.03 -5.22 6.71
C TRP A 704 -40.50 -5.21 6.27
N PHE A 705 -40.89 -6.08 5.32
CA PHE A 705 -42.25 -6.07 4.75
C PHE A 705 -43.35 -6.26 5.79
N ALA A 706 -43.20 -7.21 6.72
CA ALA A 706 -44.24 -7.47 7.75
C ALA A 706 -44.46 -6.25 8.66
N ILE A 707 -43.37 -5.58 9.07
CA ILE A 707 -43.41 -4.37 9.91
C ILE A 707 -44.07 -3.23 9.14
N ASP A 708 -43.67 -3.00 7.89
CA ASP A 708 -44.25 -1.95 7.05
C ASP A 708 -45.73 -2.22 6.76
N LEU A 709 -46.13 -3.47 6.47
CA LEU A 709 -47.51 -3.87 6.24
C LEU A 709 -48.39 -3.59 7.46
N LEU A 710 -48.04 -4.15 8.63
CA LEU A 710 -48.78 -3.95 9.88
C LEU A 710 -48.86 -2.46 10.26
N SER A 711 -47.82 -1.68 10.02
CA SER A 711 -47.81 -0.26 10.32
C SER A 711 -48.66 0.61 9.37
N THR A 712 -49.09 0.08 8.23
CA THR A 712 -49.84 0.83 7.18
C THR A 712 -51.30 0.46 7.07
N VAL A 713 -51.75 -0.54 7.83
CA VAL A 713 -53.17 -0.91 7.89
C VAL A 713 -53.97 0.28 8.46
N PRO A 714 -55.02 0.76 7.77
CA PRO A 714 -55.83 1.89 8.22
C PRO A 714 -56.83 1.44 9.29
N TYR A 715 -56.35 1.19 10.52
CA TYR A 715 -57.14 0.66 11.63
C TYR A 715 -58.35 1.52 11.98
N ASP A 716 -58.26 2.86 11.87
CA ASP A 716 -59.36 3.79 12.11
C ASP A 716 -60.53 3.58 11.12
N ALA A 717 -60.23 3.30 9.84
CA ALA A 717 -61.26 3.06 8.82
C ALA A 717 -61.92 1.69 8.99
N ILE A 718 -61.13 0.68 9.39
CA ILE A 718 -61.63 -0.67 9.68
C ILE A 718 -62.56 -0.62 10.91
N TYR A 719 -62.21 0.16 11.93
CA TYR A 719 -63.05 0.37 13.11
C TYR A 719 -64.39 1.01 12.77
N VAL A 720 -64.40 2.15 12.07
CA VAL A 720 -65.63 2.84 11.65
C VAL A 720 -66.49 1.96 10.74
N MET A 721 -65.88 1.08 9.95
CA MET A 721 -66.59 0.12 9.10
C MET A 721 -67.24 -1.00 9.92
N ILE A 722 -66.55 -1.56 10.92
CA ILE A 722 -67.12 -2.59 11.81
C ILE A 722 -68.28 -2.02 12.63
N ASP A 723 -68.10 -0.85 13.23
CA ASP A 723 -69.12 -0.15 14.04
C ASP A 723 -70.39 0.19 13.25
N LYS A 724 -70.27 0.50 11.95
CA LYS A 724 -71.42 0.79 11.08
C LYS A 724 -72.12 -0.45 10.52
N PHE A 725 -71.46 -1.61 10.44
CA PHE A 725 -72.01 -2.81 9.79
C PHE A 725 -72.53 -3.88 10.77
N SER A 726 -72.20 -3.80 12.05
CA SER A 726 -72.72 -4.73 13.06
C SER A 726 -73.71 -4.05 14.00
N ASP A 727 -75.00 -4.43 13.95
CA ASP A 727 -76.00 -4.23 15.02
C ASP A 727 -75.66 -5.03 16.30
N ILE A 728 -74.39 -5.39 16.49
CA ILE A 728 -73.88 -6.14 17.62
C ILE A 728 -73.37 -5.10 18.60
N ASP A 729 -74.01 -4.99 19.77
CA ASP A 729 -73.49 -4.31 20.94
C ASP A 729 -72.10 -4.91 21.27
N LEU A 730 -71.04 -4.38 20.65
CA LEU A 730 -69.67 -4.76 20.98
C LEU A 730 -69.46 -4.35 22.44
N THR A 731 -69.36 -5.34 23.33
CA THR A 731 -69.11 -5.10 24.76
C THR A 731 -67.92 -4.17 24.93
N SER A 732 -67.95 -3.32 25.97
CA SER A 732 -66.96 -2.29 26.24
C SER A 732 -65.50 -2.79 26.27
N GLU A 733 -65.28 -4.10 26.45
CA GLU A 733 -63.98 -4.77 26.35
C GLU A 733 -63.40 -4.80 24.92
N HIS A 734 -64.22 -4.97 23.88
CA HIS A 734 -63.76 -5.03 22.48
C HIS A 734 -63.33 -3.66 21.94
N TYR A 735 -63.91 -2.57 22.46
CA TYR A 735 -63.51 -1.18 22.16
C TYR A 735 -62.03 -0.92 22.49
N HIS A 736 -61.56 -1.46 23.62
CA HIS A 736 -60.18 -1.33 24.04
C HIS A 736 -59.20 -2.10 23.15
N ILE A 737 -59.55 -3.32 22.74
CA ILE A 737 -58.72 -4.13 21.82
C ILE A 737 -58.48 -3.37 20.51
N VAL A 738 -59.52 -2.76 19.92
CA VAL A 738 -59.37 -1.99 18.67
C VAL A 738 -58.61 -0.67 18.89
N LYS A 739 -58.86 0.03 20.01
CA LYS A 739 -58.09 1.22 20.41
C LYS A 739 -56.59 0.93 20.55
N TYR A 740 -56.22 -0.26 21.03
CA TYR A 740 -54.82 -0.66 21.24
C TYR A 740 -54.17 -1.32 20.03
N LEU A 741 -54.94 -1.84 19.07
CA LEU A 741 -54.41 -2.18 17.75
C LEU A 741 -53.80 -0.95 17.04
N ARG A 742 -54.25 0.27 17.37
CA ARG A 742 -53.64 1.53 16.94
C ARG A 742 -52.18 1.69 17.37
N LEU A 743 -51.73 1.02 18.44
CA LEU A 743 -50.33 1.01 18.87
C LEU A 743 -49.42 0.30 17.84
N LEU A 744 -49.97 -0.51 16.92
CA LEU A 744 -49.20 -1.07 15.80
C LEU A 744 -48.70 0.02 14.83
N GLU A 745 -49.29 1.21 14.84
CA GLU A 745 -48.74 2.36 14.13
C GLU A 745 -47.39 2.83 14.70
N LEU A 746 -47.08 2.53 15.95
CA LEU A 746 -45.76 2.81 16.54
C LEU A 746 -44.65 2.01 15.85
N LEU A 747 -44.96 0.94 15.13
CA LEU A 747 -44.00 0.24 14.27
C LEU A 747 -43.44 1.15 13.16
N LYS A 748 -44.12 2.26 12.82
CA LYS A 748 -43.58 3.30 11.93
C LYS A 748 -42.29 3.90 12.49
N VAL A 749 -42.04 3.85 13.80
CA VAL A 749 -40.78 4.37 14.37
C VAL A 749 -39.55 3.61 13.90
N PHE A 750 -39.67 2.32 13.56
CA PHE A 750 -38.54 1.59 12.96
C PHE A 750 -38.13 2.18 11.60
N ARG A 751 -38.97 3.01 10.96
CA ARG A 751 -38.58 3.79 9.77
C ARG A 751 -37.58 4.90 10.09
N LEU A 752 -37.44 5.34 11.35
CA LEU A 752 -36.38 6.27 11.76
C LEU A 752 -34.98 5.67 11.55
N VAL A 753 -34.83 4.34 11.54
CA VAL A 753 -33.58 3.68 11.14
C VAL A 753 -33.16 4.09 9.72
N ARG A 754 -34.12 4.38 8.84
CA ARG A 754 -33.83 4.90 7.49
C ARG A 754 -33.25 6.31 7.56
N VAL A 755 -33.79 7.16 8.42
CA VAL A 755 -33.33 8.54 8.65
C VAL A 755 -31.91 8.55 9.20
N ILE A 756 -31.58 7.68 10.16
CA ILE A 756 -30.22 7.52 10.69
C ILE A 756 -29.22 7.17 9.56
N ARG A 757 -29.58 6.25 8.66
CA ARG A 757 -28.74 5.91 7.49
C ARG A 757 -28.56 7.07 6.50
N TYR A 758 -29.54 7.98 6.40
CA TYR A 758 -29.40 9.19 5.60
C TYR A 758 -28.50 10.21 6.28
N PHE A 759 -28.59 10.37 7.60
CA PHE A 759 -27.70 11.23 8.37
C PHE A 759 -26.24 10.79 8.30
N THR A 760 -25.96 9.48 8.38
CA THR A 760 -24.59 8.97 8.21
C THR A 760 -24.05 9.25 6.80
N ARG A 761 -24.89 9.12 5.77
CA ARG A 761 -24.51 9.48 4.39
C ARG A 761 -24.31 10.99 4.21
N PHE A 762 -25.13 11.80 4.87
CA PHE A 762 -25.04 13.25 4.84
C PHE A 762 -23.76 13.74 5.55
N GLN A 763 -23.42 13.14 6.69
CA GLN A 763 -22.16 13.34 7.40
C GLN A 763 -20.95 13.10 6.48
N GLU A 764 -20.94 11.96 5.78
CA GLU A 764 -19.87 11.59 4.85
C GLU A 764 -19.79 12.54 3.65
N ALA A 765 -20.92 13.08 3.18
CA ALA A 765 -20.97 13.98 2.03
C ALA A 765 -20.46 15.40 2.34
N TYR A 766 -20.77 15.94 3.52
CA TYR A 766 -20.45 17.33 3.88
C TYR A 766 -19.20 17.48 4.77
N MET A 767 -18.50 16.38 5.10
CA MET A 767 -17.29 16.37 5.95
C MET A 767 -17.50 17.15 7.27
N ILE A 768 -18.71 17.12 7.82
CA ILE A 768 -19.02 17.78 9.08
C ILE A 768 -18.27 17.04 10.19
N ASP A 769 -17.63 17.79 11.07
CA ASP A 769 -16.89 17.24 12.20
C ASP A 769 -17.73 16.26 13.01
N THR A 770 -17.20 15.04 13.12
CA THR A 770 -17.87 13.89 13.76
C THR A 770 -18.33 14.18 15.19
N LEU A 771 -17.64 15.12 15.86
CA LEU A 771 -17.95 15.59 17.19
C LEU A 771 -19.36 16.21 17.29
N TYR A 772 -19.67 17.19 16.43
CA TYR A 772 -20.96 17.91 16.49
C TYR A 772 -22.14 16.97 16.20
N ILE A 773 -21.97 16.05 15.26
CA ILE A 773 -23.03 15.08 14.90
C ILE A 773 -23.25 14.07 16.02
N ARG A 774 -22.19 13.59 16.69
CA ARG A 774 -22.33 12.73 17.87
C ARG A 774 -23.09 13.43 18.99
N VAL A 775 -22.79 14.71 19.24
CA VAL A 775 -23.52 15.51 20.23
C VAL A 775 -24.99 15.68 19.83
N ILE A 776 -25.29 16.05 18.58
CA ILE A 776 -26.67 16.21 18.10
C ILE A 776 -27.44 14.89 18.20
N ASN A 777 -26.85 13.77 17.74
CA ASN A 777 -27.48 12.45 17.82
C ASN A 777 -27.79 12.05 19.27
N LEU A 778 -26.87 12.32 20.21
CA LEU A 778 -27.08 12.04 21.62
C LEU A 778 -28.29 12.80 22.18
N HIS A 779 -28.40 14.10 21.88
CA HIS A 779 -29.53 14.92 22.32
C HIS A 779 -30.86 14.46 21.70
N VAL A 780 -30.84 14.10 20.41
CA VAL A 780 -32.01 13.57 19.70
C VAL A 780 -32.46 12.24 20.32
N THR A 781 -31.53 11.32 20.62
CA THR A 781 -31.87 10.05 21.28
C THR A 781 -32.47 10.26 22.66
N ILE A 782 -31.91 11.16 23.49
CA ILE A 782 -32.44 11.45 24.82
C ILE A 782 -33.86 12.03 24.73
N PHE A 783 -34.08 13.00 23.83
CA PHE A 783 -35.38 13.61 23.63
C PHE A 783 -36.45 12.56 23.28
N PHE A 784 -36.16 11.67 22.32
CA PHE A 784 -37.10 10.62 21.93
C PHE A 784 -37.31 9.58 23.05
N THR A 785 -36.28 9.16 23.77
CA THR A 785 -36.44 8.24 24.90
C THR A 785 -37.34 8.83 25.99
N LEU A 786 -37.13 10.10 26.36
CA LEU A 786 -37.97 10.80 27.34
C LEU A 786 -39.43 10.92 26.87
N HIS A 787 -39.64 11.24 25.59
CA HIS A 787 -40.97 11.31 25.00
C HIS A 787 -41.70 9.96 25.09
N TRP A 788 -41.04 8.86 24.66
CA TRP A 788 -41.64 7.54 24.61
C TRP A 788 -41.95 6.97 26.00
N ILE A 789 -41.02 7.11 26.95
CA ILE A 789 -41.23 6.68 28.32
C ILE A 789 -42.33 7.53 28.98
N GLY A 790 -42.35 8.84 28.76
CA GLY A 790 -43.42 9.71 29.26
C GLY A 790 -44.80 9.31 28.72
N CYS A 791 -44.92 9.11 27.41
CA CYS A 791 -46.17 8.66 26.79
C CYS A 791 -46.59 7.26 27.30
N LEU A 792 -45.63 6.36 27.58
CA LEU A 792 -45.91 5.03 28.14
C LEU A 792 -46.55 5.12 29.53
N HIS A 793 -46.08 6.02 30.40
CA HIS A 793 -46.68 6.23 31.75
C HIS A 793 -48.16 6.62 31.68
N TYR A 794 -48.50 7.52 30.74
CA TYR A 794 -49.91 7.90 30.53
C TYR A 794 -50.71 6.78 29.87
N LEU A 795 -50.11 6.09 28.89
CA LEU A 795 -50.76 4.99 28.20
C LEU A 795 -51.16 3.88 29.18
N VAL A 796 -50.27 3.46 30.07
CA VAL A 796 -50.59 2.44 31.09
C VAL A 796 -51.74 2.91 32.00
N ALA A 797 -51.76 4.18 32.39
CA ALA A 797 -52.85 4.73 33.19
C ALA A 797 -54.20 4.75 32.43
N ASP A 798 -54.19 5.07 31.13
CA ASP A 798 -55.37 5.04 30.27
C ASP A 798 -55.86 3.61 29.97
N MET A 799 -54.93 2.64 29.87
CA MET A 799 -55.22 1.21 29.68
C MET A 799 -56.05 0.62 30.80
N CYS A 800 -55.75 1.04 32.03
CA CYS A 800 -56.36 0.51 33.25
C CYS A 800 -57.60 1.31 33.70
N ARG A 801 -58.09 2.22 32.85
CA ARG A 801 -59.32 2.97 33.11
C ARG A 801 -60.55 2.03 32.95
N PRO A 802 -61.43 1.92 33.96
CA PRO A 802 -62.61 1.06 33.87
C PRO A 802 -63.63 1.57 32.84
N THR A 803 -64.27 0.64 32.13
CA THR A 803 -65.24 0.89 31.05
C THR A 803 -66.69 1.03 31.50
N ASN A 804 -67.05 0.45 32.65
CA ASN A 804 -68.44 0.26 33.05
C ASN A 804 -69.02 1.48 33.79
N GLY A 805 -68.45 2.68 33.60
CA GLY A 805 -68.82 3.89 34.34
C GLY A 805 -68.37 3.91 35.81
N SER A 806 -67.59 2.91 36.27
CA SER A 806 -66.97 2.93 37.60
C SER A 806 -65.84 3.97 37.67
N PRO A 807 -65.62 4.60 38.85
CA PRO A 807 -64.59 5.63 38.99
C PRO A 807 -63.20 5.04 38.69
N PRO A 808 -62.29 5.81 38.06
CA PRO A 808 -60.92 5.37 37.81
C PRO A 808 -60.24 4.99 39.14
N LYS A 809 -59.28 4.06 39.08
CA LYS A 809 -58.58 3.56 40.28
C LYS A 809 -58.10 4.75 41.14
N PRO A 810 -58.48 4.81 42.43
CA PRO A 810 -58.30 6.01 43.25
C PRO A 810 -56.83 6.29 43.60
N LEU A 811 -55.96 5.27 43.55
CA LEU A 811 -54.54 5.41 43.88
C LEU A 811 -53.65 5.57 42.63
N SER A 812 -54.24 5.66 41.43
CA SER A 812 -53.48 5.98 40.21
C SER A 812 -52.99 7.42 40.26
N TRP A 813 -51.75 7.64 39.82
CA TRP A 813 -51.10 8.95 39.82
C TRP A 813 -51.87 10.01 39.00
N VAL A 814 -52.54 9.61 37.90
CA VAL A 814 -53.36 10.52 37.07
C VAL A 814 -54.61 10.96 37.83
N THR A 815 -55.22 10.07 38.60
CA THR A 815 -56.39 10.37 39.43
C THR A 815 -56.03 11.25 40.63
N ARG A 816 -54.87 11.00 41.26
CA ARG A 816 -54.42 11.76 42.43
C ARG A 816 -53.98 13.18 42.11
N LEU A 817 -53.43 13.41 40.91
CA LEU A 817 -53.09 14.74 40.42
C LEU A 817 -54.26 15.43 39.68
N ASP A 818 -55.45 14.82 39.68
CA ASP A 818 -56.66 15.27 38.98
C ASP A 818 -56.44 15.61 37.49
N LEU A 819 -55.59 14.82 36.82
CA LEU A 819 -55.14 15.11 35.46
C LEU A 819 -56.12 14.63 34.39
N TRP A 820 -57.25 13.98 34.72
CA TRP A 820 -58.14 13.37 33.72
C TRP A 820 -58.83 14.39 32.81
N ASN A 821 -59.24 15.54 33.37
CA ASN A 821 -59.99 16.58 32.67
C ASN A 821 -59.10 17.75 32.19
N GLU A 822 -57.83 17.76 32.57
CA GLU A 822 -56.85 18.77 32.17
C GLU A 822 -56.51 18.68 30.66
N PRO A 823 -56.04 19.78 30.03
CA PRO A 823 -55.65 19.77 28.63
C PRO A 823 -54.42 18.88 28.40
N VAL A 824 -54.30 18.37 27.17
CA VAL A 824 -53.25 17.40 26.77
C VAL A 824 -51.83 17.90 27.08
N GLY A 825 -51.59 19.21 26.97
CA GLY A 825 -50.31 19.82 27.32
C GLY A 825 -49.93 19.62 28.80
N VAL A 826 -50.86 19.83 29.73
CA VAL A 826 -50.64 19.68 31.18
C VAL A 826 -50.41 18.20 31.53
N LYS A 827 -51.19 17.30 30.92
CA LYS A 827 -50.98 15.84 31.02
C LYS A 827 -49.57 15.46 30.56
N TYR A 828 -49.16 15.89 29.38
CA TYR A 828 -47.86 15.56 28.78
C TYR A 828 -46.68 16.09 29.60
N VAL A 829 -46.74 17.32 30.10
CA VAL A 829 -45.68 17.90 30.94
C VAL A 829 -45.46 17.07 32.21
N ASN A 830 -46.52 16.64 32.89
CA ASN A 830 -46.41 15.76 34.06
C ASN A 830 -45.83 14.38 33.71
N CYS A 831 -46.16 13.84 32.52
CA CYS A 831 -45.58 12.60 32.02
C CYS A 831 -44.08 12.72 31.76
N VAL A 832 -43.65 13.81 31.11
CA VAL A 832 -42.24 14.10 30.83
C VAL A 832 -41.48 14.34 32.12
N LEU A 833 -42.03 15.11 33.07
CA LEU A 833 -41.43 15.33 34.38
C LEU A 833 -41.15 13.99 35.08
N ARG A 834 -42.13 13.08 35.07
CA ARG A 834 -41.98 11.73 35.63
C ARG A 834 -40.93 10.89 34.89
N ALA A 835 -40.91 10.94 33.56
CA ALA A 835 -39.90 10.23 32.75
C ALA A 835 -38.47 10.77 32.97
N ILE A 836 -38.31 12.09 33.09
CA ILE A 836 -37.02 12.74 33.40
C ILE A 836 -36.55 12.34 34.80
N SER A 837 -37.42 12.37 35.81
CA SER A 837 -37.07 11.96 37.17
C SER A 837 -36.61 10.50 37.25
N ASN A 838 -37.28 9.60 36.51
CA ASN A 838 -36.86 8.20 36.42
C ASN A 838 -35.55 8.02 35.62
N MET A 839 -35.36 8.79 34.54
CA MET A 839 -34.15 8.71 33.70
C MET A 839 -32.91 9.23 34.42
N ALA A 840 -33.04 10.35 35.15
CA ALA A 840 -31.96 10.94 35.94
C ALA A 840 -31.80 10.28 37.32
N CYS A 841 -32.59 9.24 37.62
CA CYS A 841 -32.61 8.56 38.92
C CYS A 841 -32.88 9.51 40.12
N LEU A 842 -33.66 10.57 39.91
CA LEU A 842 -34.00 11.57 40.94
C LEU A 842 -35.18 11.14 41.82
N GLY A 843 -36.11 10.32 41.29
CA GLY A 843 -37.29 9.86 42.01
C GLY A 843 -38.47 9.56 41.09
N TYR A 844 -39.66 9.41 41.67
CA TYR A 844 -40.86 8.89 40.98
C TYR A 844 -41.75 9.95 40.31
N GLY A 845 -41.35 11.23 40.36
CA GLY A 845 -42.17 12.38 39.93
C GLY A 845 -42.89 13.04 41.11
N ALA A 846 -44.04 13.66 40.85
CA ALA A 846 -44.83 14.36 41.88
C ALA A 846 -45.55 13.41 42.86
N GLU A 847 -45.84 12.17 42.44
CA GLU A 847 -46.54 11.16 43.24
C GLU A 847 -45.85 9.81 43.14
N VAL A 848 -45.89 9.03 44.23
CA VAL A 848 -45.27 7.70 44.32
C VAL A 848 -46.23 6.64 43.74
N PRO A 849 -45.77 5.68 42.92
CA PRO A 849 -46.62 4.63 42.38
C PRO A 849 -47.13 3.71 43.51
N ARG A 850 -48.44 3.49 43.56
CA ARG A 850 -49.10 2.64 44.56
C ARG A 850 -49.88 1.47 43.96
N GLU A 851 -50.26 1.59 42.70
CA GLU A 851 -50.96 0.55 41.95
C GLU A 851 -49.96 -0.39 41.27
N THR A 852 -50.27 -1.69 41.20
CA THR A 852 -49.36 -2.71 40.67
C THR A 852 -48.88 -2.41 39.24
N GLU A 853 -49.78 -1.91 38.38
CA GLU A 853 -49.45 -1.59 36.99
C GLU A 853 -48.50 -0.38 36.88
N ASP A 854 -48.74 0.64 37.72
CA ASP A 854 -47.92 1.86 37.81
C ASP A 854 -46.53 1.56 38.40
N ILE A 855 -46.47 0.66 39.39
CA ILE A 855 -45.22 0.17 39.98
C ILE A 855 -44.40 -0.56 38.92
N LEU A 856 -44.98 -1.49 38.16
CA LEU A 856 -44.27 -2.23 37.11
C LEU A 856 -43.78 -1.32 35.98
N CYS A 857 -44.62 -0.36 35.55
CA CYS A 857 -44.23 0.63 34.54
C CYS A 857 -43.10 1.54 35.04
N THR A 858 -43.15 1.95 36.30
CA THR A 858 -42.10 2.76 36.94
C THR A 858 -40.79 1.99 37.11
N ILE A 859 -40.83 0.72 37.53
CA ILE A 859 -39.63 -0.14 37.59
C ILE A 859 -38.99 -0.26 36.20
N PHE A 860 -39.79 -0.54 35.18
CA PHE A 860 -39.31 -0.59 33.79
C PHE A 860 -38.69 0.75 33.35
N SER A 861 -39.37 1.86 33.64
CA SER A 861 -38.91 3.21 33.34
C SER A 861 -37.59 3.56 34.02
N ILE A 862 -37.37 3.12 35.26
CA ILE A 862 -36.12 3.35 36.00
C ILE A 862 -34.99 2.49 35.43
N ILE A 863 -35.23 1.21 35.11
CA ILE A 863 -34.21 0.32 34.52
C ILE A 863 -33.75 0.85 33.15
N CYS A 864 -34.69 1.21 32.29
CA CYS A 864 -34.36 1.83 31.00
C CYS A 864 -33.68 3.19 31.19
N GLY A 865 -34.21 4.02 32.10
CA GLY A 865 -33.68 5.33 32.44
C GLY A 865 -32.20 5.28 32.87
N ALA A 866 -31.88 4.47 33.87
CA ALA A 866 -30.53 4.27 34.39
C ALA A 866 -29.55 3.79 33.30
N THR A 867 -30.01 2.90 32.41
CA THR A 867 -29.19 2.40 31.29
C THR A 867 -28.86 3.53 30.31
N PHE A 868 -29.85 4.32 29.89
CA PHE A 868 -29.63 5.45 28.98
C PHE A 868 -28.79 6.57 29.61
N PHE A 869 -28.96 6.83 30.90
CA PHE A 869 -28.14 7.79 31.62
C PHE A 869 -26.67 7.35 31.71
N ALA A 870 -26.41 6.07 31.98
CA ALA A 870 -25.05 5.51 31.95
C ALA A 870 -24.41 5.63 30.55
N LEU A 871 -25.15 5.31 29.49
CA LEU A 871 -24.69 5.48 28.10
C LEU A 871 -24.43 6.95 27.75
N PHE A 872 -25.25 7.88 28.25
CA PHE A 872 -25.03 9.31 28.07
C PHE A 872 -23.71 9.77 28.69
N ILE A 873 -23.47 9.45 29.97
CA ILE A 873 -22.23 9.79 30.66
C ILE A 873 -21.02 9.15 29.98
N GLY A 874 -21.13 7.89 29.54
CA GLY A 874 -20.07 7.20 28.80
C GLY A 874 -19.71 7.90 27.48
N ASN A 875 -20.72 8.28 26.69
CA ASN A 875 -20.52 8.99 25.42
C ASN A 875 -19.98 10.41 25.62
N LEU A 876 -20.47 11.13 26.62
CA LEU A 876 -19.99 12.47 26.97
C LEU A 876 -18.52 12.42 27.40
N SER A 877 -18.16 11.43 28.22
CA SER A 877 -16.77 11.19 28.65
C SER A 877 -15.87 10.84 27.48
N SER A 878 -16.31 9.96 26.57
CA SER A 878 -15.56 9.61 25.35
C SER A 878 -15.32 10.83 24.46
N ILE A 879 -16.33 11.70 24.30
CA ILE A 879 -16.20 12.95 23.56
C ILE A 879 -15.15 13.85 24.22
N LEU A 880 -15.28 14.12 25.52
CA LEU A 880 -14.36 14.99 26.27
C LEU A 880 -12.93 14.44 26.24
N ILE A 881 -12.77 13.11 26.16
CA ILE A 881 -11.45 12.49 26.04
C ILE A 881 -10.80 12.75 24.68
N ASN A 882 -11.59 12.85 23.60
CA ASN A 882 -11.13 12.88 22.22
C ASN A 882 -11.01 14.29 21.60
N VAL A 883 -11.39 15.36 22.32
CA VAL A 883 -11.28 16.74 21.80
C VAL A 883 -9.84 17.13 21.51
N ASP A 884 -8.90 16.80 22.41
CA ASP A 884 -7.49 17.23 22.31
C ASP A 884 -6.48 16.07 22.35
N VAL A 885 -6.56 15.18 21.35
CA VAL A 885 -5.67 14.00 21.27
C VAL A 885 -4.19 14.40 21.17
N ALA A 886 -3.85 15.43 20.38
CA ALA A 886 -2.46 15.85 20.16
C ALA A 886 -1.81 16.42 21.44
N GLN A 887 -2.55 17.23 22.20
CA GLN A 887 -2.08 17.76 23.47
C GLN A 887 -1.98 16.69 24.55
N LYS A 888 -2.92 15.72 24.57
CA LYS A 888 -2.83 14.57 25.49
C LYS A 888 -1.60 13.73 25.23
N LYS A 889 -1.30 13.42 23.97
CA LYS A 889 -0.07 12.69 23.61
C LYS A 889 1.18 13.47 24.02
N TYR A 890 1.20 14.78 23.81
CA TYR A 890 2.30 15.62 24.29
C TYR A 890 2.47 15.53 25.82
N ALA A 891 1.37 15.64 26.57
CA ALA A 891 1.40 15.50 28.02
C ALA A 891 1.88 14.12 28.48
N GLU A 892 1.47 13.06 27.79
CA GLU A 892 1.91 11.68 28.04
C GLU A 892 3.43 11.52 27.84
N VAL A 893 3.96 11.99 26.70
CA VAL A 893 5.41 11.98 26.42
C VAL A 893 6.17 12.77 27.49
N LEU A 894 5.69 13.95 27.85
CA LEU A 894 6.36 14.81 28.83
C LEU A 894 6.33 14.22 30.25
N ASN A 895 5.26 13.50 30.60
CA ASN A 895 5.18 12.72 31.84
C ASN A 895 6.20 11.58 31.84
N GLN A 896 6.32 10.82 30.75
CA GLN A 896 7.32 9.74 30.63
C GLN A 896 8.74 10.28 30.75
N VAL A 897 9.05 11.40 30.09
CA VAL A 897 10.35 12.08 30.22
C VAL A 897 10.59 12.53 31.66
N SER A 898 9.59 13.12 32.32
CA SER A 898 9.70 13.56 33.72
C SER A 898 9.94 12.39 34.68
N GLU A 899 9.25 11.26 34.49
CA GLU A 899 9.47 10.04 35.25
C GLU A 899 10.87 9.47 35.03
N TYR A 900 11.34 9.42 33.79
CA TYR A 900 12.72 9.00 33.46
C TYR A 900 13.76 9.87 34.16
N LEU A 901 13.61 11.20 34.09
CA LEU A 901 14.51 12.16 34.73
C LEU A 901 14.53 12.00 36.26
N ARG A 902 13.37 11.76 36.86
CA ARG A 902 13.24 11.51 38.30
C ARG A 902 13.85 10.17 38.70
N PHE A 903 13.61 9.11 37.92
CA PHE A 903 14.17 7.78 38.14
C PHE A 903 15.69 7.79 38.08
N LYS A 904 16.26 8.53 37.13
CA LYS A 904 17.71 8.73 36.99
C LYS A 904 18.30 9.77 37.95
N GLN A 905 17.49 10.38 38.80
CA GLN A 905 17.90 11.39 39.80
C GLN A 905 18.67 12.57 39.19
N ILE A 906 18.26 13.01 38.00
CA ILE A 906 18.91 14.13 37.29
C ILE A 906 18.74 15.44 38.10
N PRO A 907 19.74 16.34 38.18
CA PRO A 907 19.59 17.62 38.87
C PRO A 907 18.42 18.47 38.33
N LYS A 908 17.66 19.14 39.21
CA LYS A 908 16.45 19.90 38.83
C LYS A 908 16.68 20.95 37.74
N GLU A 909 17.88 21.54 37.70
CA GLU A 909 18.27 22.50 36.68
C GLU A 909 18.32 21.84 35.29
N LEU A 910 18.98 20.68 35.17
CA LEU A 910 19.02 19.90 33.93
C LEU A 910 17.63 19.34 33.57
N GLN A 911 16.83 18.93 34.56
CA GLN A 911 15.44 18.51 34.32
C GLN A 911 14.62 19.63 33.67
N SER A 912 14.72 20.85 34.21
CA SER A 912 14.01 22.02 33.69
C SER A 912 14.44 22.35 32.25
N ARG A 913 15.74 22.20 31.97
CA ARG A 913 16.31 22.41 30.63
C ARG A 913 15.82 21.36 29.63
N VAL A 914 15.75 20.08 30.01
CA VAL A 914 15.20 19.02 29.15
C VAL A 914 13.71 19.26 28.87
N ILE A 915 12.92 19.65 29.87
CA ILE A 915 11.50 19.98 29.68
C ILE A 915 11.33 21.16 28.71
N LEU A 916 12.16 22.19 28.85
CA LEU A 916 12.15 23.36 27.95
C LEU A 916 12.50 22.98 26.50
N TYR A 917 13.43 22.04 26.30
CA TYR A 917 13.74 21.47 24.97
C TYR A 917 12.49 20.82 24.34
N TYR A 918 11.80 19.94 25.07
CA TYR A 918 10.59 19.28 24.58
C TYR A 918 9.44 20.27 24.30
N GLU A 919 9.31 21.32 25.11
CA GLU A 919 8.31 22.38 24.89
C GLU A 919 8.58 23.14 23.58
N HIS A 920 9.84 23.48 23.29
CA HIS A 920 10.22 24.13 22.04
C HIS A 920 10.04 23.20 20.84
N ARG A 921 10.52 21.95 20.93
CA ARG A 921 10.51 20.96 19.85
C ARG A 921 9.11 20.60 19.34
N TYR A 922 8.12 20.54 20.23
CA TYR A 922 6.77 20.10 19.90
C TYR A 922 5.72 21.22 19.97
N ARG A 923 6.04 22.42 20.50
CA ARG A 923 5.10 23.55 20.63
C ARG A 923 3.75 23.15 21.26
N ARG A 924 3.80 22.23 22.25
CA ARG A 924 2.65 21.60 22.95
C ARG A 924 1.72 20.74 22.09
N ASN A 925 2.14 20.34 20.89
CA ASN A 925 1.41 19.40 20.04
C ASN A 925 2.36 18.31 19.55
N PHE A 926 2.09 17.06 19.92
CA PHE A 926 2.95 15.94 19.54
C PHE A 926 2.41 15.20 18.30
N PHE A 927 3.27 14.97 17.32
CA PHE A 927 3.03 14.10 16.17
C PHE A 927 4.32 13.33 15.81
N ASN A 928 4.17 12.07 15.40
CA ASN A 928 5.29 11.27 14.92
C ASN A 928 5.47 11.49 13.42
N GLU A 929 6.33 12.45 13.08
CA GLU A 929 6.59 12.88 11.71
C GLU A 929 7.12 11.74 10.83
N VAL A 930 8.03 10.90 11.34
CA VAL A 930 8.61 9.77 10.60
C VAL A 930 7.53 8.79 10.15
N ASN A 931 6.62 8.39 11.05
CA ASN A 931 5.56 7.46 10.72
C ASN A 931 4.54 8.06 9.73
N ILE A 932 4.22 9.36 9.89
CA ILE A 932 3.33 10.07 8.96
C ILE A 932 3.95 10.09 7.55
N LEU A 933 5.22 10.48 7.43
CA LEU A 933 5.92 10.52 6.15
C LEU A 933 6.07 9.12 5.53
N GLN A 934 6.29 8.07 6.33
CA GLN A 934 6.34 6.68 5.85
C GLN A 934 4.98 6.14 5.40
N SER A 935 3.87 6.64 5.97
CA SER A 935 2.51 6.20 5.63
C SER A 935 1.97 6.76 4.30
N VAL A 936 2.57 7.84 3.78
CA VAL A 936 2.21 8.45 2.50
C VAL A 936 3.07 7.90 1.35
N SER A 937 2.58 8.02 0.11
CA SER A 937 3.32 7.63 -1.09
C SER A 937 4.59 8.48 -1.26
N ASP A 938 5.60 7.95 -1.95
CA ASP A 938 6.88 8.65 -2.12
C ASP A 938 6.72 10.01 -2.82
N VAL A 939 5.79 10.13 -3.77
CA VAL A 939 5.48 11.40 -4.45
C VAL A 939 4.94 12.43 -3.45
N LEU A 940 3.98 12.05 -2.61
CA LEU A 940 3.42 12.95 -1.59
C LEU A 940 4.44 13.26 -0.49
N ARG A 941 5.30 12.30 -0.14
CA ARG A 941 6.39 12.50 0.81
C ARG A 941 7.35 13.58 0.32
N GLN A 942 7.78 13.50 -0.94
CA GLN A 942 8.65 14.49 -1.57
C GLN A 942 8.01 15.87 -1.62
N GLU A 943 6.73 15.97 -1.98
CA GLU A 943 6.00 17.24 -1.98
C GLU A 943 5.91 17.86 -0.57
N LEU A 944 5.58 17.06 0.45
CA LEU A 944 5.51 17.51 1.84
C LEU A 944 6.88 17.97 2.36
N GLN A 945 7.94 17.21 2.09
CA GLN A 945 9.30 17.56 2.51
C GLN A 945 9.79 18.85 1.83
N MET A 946 9.56 18.99 0.52
CA MET A 946 9.87 20.22 -0.22
C MET A 946 9.09 21.42 0.31
N PHE A 947 7.82 21.23 0.67
CA PHE A 947 7.00 22.30 1.23
C PHE A 947 7.44 22.70 2.64
N ASN A 948 7.80 21.73 3.49
CA ASN A 948 8.32 21.99 4.83
C ASN A 948 9.64 22.76 4.78
N CYS A 949 10.54 22.38 3.86
CA CYS A 949 11.84 23.03 3.70
C CYS A 949 11.82 24.22 2.73
N ARG A 950 10.66 24.69 2.26
CA ARG A 950 10.56 25.72 1.21
C ARG A 950 11.33 27.00 1.55
N ARG A 951 11.26 27.42 2.81
CA ARG A 951 11.91 28.64 3.27
C ARG A 951 13.42 28.47 3.30
N LEU A 952 13.89 27.31 3.76
CA LEU A 952 15.30 26.94 3.74
C LEU A 952 15.85 26.89 2.31
N VAL A 953 15.08 26.34 1.36
CA VAL A 953 15.43 26.32 -0.07
C VAL A 953 15.47 27.73 -0.69
N GLU A 954 14.57 28.63 -0.26
CA GLU A 954 14.52 30.01 -0.75
C GLU A 954 15.60 30.91 -0.14
N GLU A 955 15.96 30.72 1.13
CA GLU A 955 16.86 31.60 1.87
C GLU A 955 18.33 31.18 1.78
N VAL A 956 18.63 29.87 1.76
CA VAL A 956 20.01 29.38 1.77
C VAL A 956 20.64 29.50 0.37
N PRO A 957 21.72 30.28 0.20
CA PRO A 957 22.34 30.52 -1.10
C PRO A 957 22.87 29.26 -1.80
N LEU A 958 23.19 28.21 -1.02
CA LEU A 958 23.67 26.94 -1.56
C LEU A 958 22.66 26.26 -2.48
N PHE A 959 21.36 26.44 -2.27
CA PHE A 959 20.32 25.85 -3.10
C PHE A 959 19.98 26.71 -4.34
N HIS A 960 20.46 27.95 -4.39
CA HIS A 960 20.20 28.84 -5.53
C HIS A 960 20.97 28.36 -6.76
N GLY A 961 20.25 28.18 -7.87
CA GLY A 961 20.84 27.70 -9.13
C GLY A 961 20.96 26.18 -9.25
N LEU A 962 20.58 25.40 -8.22
CA LEU A 962 20.55 23.94 -8.30
C LEU A 962 19.26 23.43 -8.98
N PRO A 963 19.34 22.39 -9.83
CA PRO A 963 18.17 21.67 -10.32
C PRO A 963 17.27 21.16 -9.17
N THR A 964 15.95 21.29 -9.33
CA THR A 964 14.94 20.89 -8.33
C THR A 964 15.08 19.42 -7.90
N ALA A 965 15.52 18.54 -8.79
CA ALA A 965 15.75 17.13 -8.49
C ALA A 965 16.86 16.91 -7.44
N ILE A 966 17.92 17.72 -7.46
CA ILE A 966 18.99 17.66 -6.45
C ILE A 966 18.48 18.21 -5.13
N VAL A 967 17.77 19.34 -5.18
CA VAL A 967 17.20 19.96 -3.98
C VAL A 967 16.26 18.99 -3.28
N GLN A 968 15.41 18.29 -4.03
CA GLN A 968 14.56 17.20 -3.51
C GLN A 968 15.39 16.07 -2.88
N ASN A 969 16.51 15.69 -3.50
CA ASN A 969 17.39 14.63 -3.02
C ASN A 969 18.08 15.01 -1.70
N ILE A 970 18.52 16.28 -1.57
CA ILE A 970 19.13 16.82 -0.34
C ILE A 970 18.07 16.97 0.75
N VAL A 971 16.94 17.62 0.44
CA VAL A 971 15.83 17.86 1.38
C VAL A 971 15.28 16.53 1.94
N GLY A 972 15.25 15.47 1.14
CA GLY A 972 14.85 14.14 1.58
C GLY A 972 15.75 13.50 2.65
N ARG A 973 16.99 13.98 2.79
CA ARG A 973 18.01 13.49 3.76
C ARG A 973 18.24 14.43 4.94
N LEU A 974 17.63 15.62 4.96
CA LEU A 974 17.78 16.57 6.06
C LEU A 974 17.12 16.06 7.34
N GLN A 975 17.83 16.17 8.47
CA GLN A 975 17.34 15.79 9.80
C GLN A 975 17.09 17.03 10.65
N PHE A 976 15.88 17.16 11.20
CA PHE A 976 15.51 18.31 12.03
C PHE A 976 15.98 18.17 13.48
N GLU A 977 16.74 19.15 13.97
CA GLU A 977 17.28 19.25 15.33
C GLU A 977 16.95 20.60 15.97
N VAL A 978 16.88 20.65 17.31
CA VAL A 978 16.62 21.88 18.07
C VAL A 978 17.75 22.08 19.08
N TYR A 979 18.25 23.31 19.19
CA TYR A 979 19.27 23.69 20.16
C TYR A 979 18.78 24.82 21.06
N LEU A 980 19.06 24.74 22.36
CA LEU A 980 18.71 25.78 23.33
C LEU A 980 19.80 26.87 23.36
N PRO A 981 19.49 28.08 23.86
CA PRO A 981 20.51 29.10 24.08
C PRO A 981 21.68 28.55 24.93
N GLN A 982 22.91 28.90 24.53
CA GLN A 982 24.19 28.46 25.10
C GLN A 982 24.59 27.01 24.81
N ASP A 983 23.78 26.22 24.10
CA ASP A 983 24.21 24.90 23.66
C ASP A 983 25.34 25.02 22.62
N VAL A 984 26.39 24.22 22.80
CA VAL A 984 27.49 24.10 21.84
C VAL A 984 27.06 23.13 20.75
N VAL A 985 26.78 23.64 19.54
CA VAL A 985 26.38 22.83 18.38
C VAL A 985 27.60 22.11 17.79
N ILE A 986 28.73 22.82 17.68
CA ILE A 986 30.01 22.28 17.21
C ILE A 986 31.10 22.70 18.18
N GLY A 987 31.94 21.77 18.62
CA GLY A 987 33.17 22.07 19.37
C GLY A 987 34.37 22.23 18.45
N ALA A 988 35.26 23.20 18.71
CA ALA A 988 36.55 23.26 18.04
C ALA A 988 37.38 21.99 18.31
N HIS A 989 38.20 21.61 17.33
CA HIS A 989 39.11 20.46 17.35
C HIS A 989 38.45 19.07 17.47
N THR A 990 37.12 18.97 17.35
CA THR A 990 36.42 17.70 17.19
C THR A 990 36.43 17.24 15.73
N VAL A 991 36.26 15.93 15.51
CA VAL A 991 36.00 15.40 14.17
C VAL A 991 34.55 15.70 13.82
N GLY A 992 34.29 16.17 12.61
CA GLY A 992 32.96 16.58 12.17
C GLY A 992 32.55 15.92 10.88
N ASP A 993 31.43 15.20 10.89
CA ASP A 993 30.94 14.45 9.73
C ASP A 993 29.58 14.97 9.25
N SER A 994 29.26 16.22 9.56
CA SER A 994 27.96 16.83 9.27
C SER A 994 28.06 18.34 9.06
N MET A 995 27.12 18.89 8.29
CA MET A 995 26.84 20.32 8.20
C MET A 995 25.43 20.65 8.70
N TYR A 996 25.19 21.92 8.98
CA TYR A 996 23.95 22.41 9.55
C TYR A 996 23.42 23.62 8.78
N PHE A 997 22.11 23.65 8.56
CA PHE A 997 21.35 24.75 8.01
C PHE A 997 20.46 25.36 9.09
N ILE A 998 20.46 26.68 9.22
CA ILE A 998 19.67 27.39 10.23
C ILE A 998 18.31 27.77 9.63
N GLU A 999 17.25 27.15 10.12
CA GLU A 999 15.89 27.53 9.71
C GLU A 999 15.42 28.75 10.50
N HIS A 1000 15.54 28.69 11.83
CA HIS A 1000 15.23 29.80 12.74
C HIS A 1000 16.24 29.87 13.87
N GLY A 1001 16.71 31.06 14.23
CA GLY A 1001 17.58 31.31 15.36
C GLY A 1001 18.92 31.93 14.96
N ALA A 1002 19.79 32.12 15.93
CA ALA A 1002 21.10 32.70 15.71
C ALA A 1002 22.19 31.95 16.48
N VAL A 1003 23.33 31.76 15.82
CA VAL A 1003 24.53 31.15 16.42
C VAL A 1003 25.72 32.10 16.34
N SER A 1004 26.63 31.94 17.29
CA SER A 1004 27.92 32.62 17.31
C SER A 1004 29.02 31.61 17.04
N VAL A 1005 29.85 31.91 16.04
CA VAL A 1005 31.06 31.16 15.72
C VAL A 1005 32.20 31.75 16.53
N LEU A 1006 32.80 30.96 17.40
CA LEU A 1006 33.90 31.32 18.29
C LEU A 1006 35.19 30.66 17.81
N ALA A 1007 36.27 31.41 17.71
CA ALA A 1007 37.60 30.85 17.49
C ALA A 1007 38.03 30.01 18.72
N PRO A 1008 39.07 29.16 18.60
CA PRO A 1008 39.58 28.36 19.72
C PRO A 1008 39.97 29.20 20.95
N ASN A 1009 40.31 30.48 20.74
CA ASN A 1009 40.63 31.45 21.79
C ASN A 1009 39.38 32.10 22.45
N GLY A 1010 38.17 31.66 22.09
CA GLY A 1010 36.91 32.17 22.64
C GLY A 1010 36.39 33.48 22.04
N LYS A 1011 37.12 34.14 21.12
CA LYS A 1011 36.64 35.35 20.44
C LYS A 1011 35.61 35.02 19.35
N ALA A 1012 34.55 35.82 19.26
CA ALA A 1012 33.55 35.69 18.21
C ALA A 1012 34.11 36.10 16.85
N VAL A 1013 34.07 35.18 15.89
CA VAL A 1013 34.53 35.35 14.50
C VAL A 1013 33.38 35.76 13.58
N ALA A 1014 32.18 35.20 13.82
CA ALA A 1014 30.99 35.49 13.03
C ALA A 1014 29.70 35.22 13.82
N HIS A 1015 28.62 35.90 13.44
CA HIS A 1015 27.26 35.61 13.88
C HIS A 1015 26.44 35.19 12.67
N LEU A 1016 25.81 34.01 12.73
CA LEU A 1016 24.99 33.45 11.68
C LEU A 1016 23.52 33.46 12.11
N ARG A 1017 22.60 33.65 11.17
CA ARG A 1017 21.15 33.78 11.40
C ARG A 1017 20.35 32.84 10.49
N ASP A 1018 19.03 32.91 10.58
CA ASP A 1018 18.08 32.29 9.65
C ASP A 1018 18.58 32.37 8.18
N GLY A 1019 18.63 31.23 7.49
CA GLY A 1019 19.09 31.13 6.10
C GLY A 1019 20.60 30.93 5.93
N ASP A 1020 21.40 31.03 7.00
CA ASP A 1020 22.82 30.69 6.96
C ASP A 1020 23.06 29.19 7.21
N PHE A 1021 24.25 28.73 6.83
CA PHE A 1021 24.74 27.37 7.07
C PHE A 1021 26.20 27.35 7.53
N PHE A 1022 26.57 26.28 8.25
CA PHE A 1022 27.92 26.10 8.79
C PHE A 1022 28.29 24.63 8.93
N GLY A 1023 29.59 24.38 9.12
CA GLY A 1023 30.15 23.05 9.30
C GLY A 1023 30.53 22.33 8.00
N GLU A 1024 30.42 23.03 6.87
CA GLU A 1024 30.73 22.57 5.53
C GLU A 1024 32.20 22.15 5.35
N LEU A 1025 33.13 22.83 6.04
CA LEU A 1025 34.57 22.58 5.89
C LEU A 1025 34.94 21.15 6.27
N ALA A 1026 34.28 20.58 7.28
CA ALA A 1026 34.56 19.23 7.75
C ALA A 1026 34.03 18.14 6.79
N LEU A 1027 33.11 18.49 5.88
CA LEU A 1027 32.67 17.58 4.82
C LEU A 1027 33.70 17.48 3.69
N ILE A 1028 34.54 18.51 3.53
CA ILE A 1028 35.43 18.71 2.38
C ILE A 1028 36.87 18.36 2.73
N THR A 1029 37.40 19.04 3.75
CA THR A 1029 38.72 18.78 4.30
C THR A 1029 38.50 17.81 5.45
N ASN A 1030 39.09 16.61 5.40
CA ASN A 1030 39.01 15.59 6.45
C ASN A 1030 39.77 16.01 7.74
N GLU A 1031 39.72 17.31 8.05
CA GLU A 1031 40.37 18.02 9.13
C GLU A 1031 39.38 18.26 10.27
N ARG A 1032 39.93 18.52 11.46
CA ARG A 1032 39.14 18.81 12.65
C ARG A 1032 38.43 20.15 12.53
N ARG A 1033 37.30 20.30 13.22
CA ARG A 1033 36.54 21.56 13.31
C ARG A 1033 37.46 22.71 13.74
N ASN A 1034 37.46 23.80 12.99
CA ASN A 1034 38.35 24.95 13.20
C ASN A 1034 37.78 26.01 14.16
N ALA A 1035 36.50 25.91 14.51
CA ALA A 1035 35.81 26.85 15.37
C ALA A 1035 34.71 26.15 16.19
N THR A 1036 34.36 26.74 17.33
CA THR A 1036 33.23 26.33 18.16
C THR A 1036 32.00 27.13 17.75
N VAL A 1037 30.86 26.48 17.53
CA VAL A 1037 29.60 27.14 17.20
C VAL A 1037 28.64 26.99 18.37
N VAL A 1038 28.17 28.11 18.91
CA VAL A 1038 27.29 28.17 20.09
C VAL A 1038 25.98 28.84 19.74
N ALA A 1039 24.86 28.24 20.14
CA ALA A 1039 23.54 28.81 19.99
C ALA A 1039 23.37 30.05 20.89
N THR A 1040 22.97 31.18 20.30
CA THR A 1040 22.70 32.42 21.06
C THR A 1040 21.23 32.58 21.42
N SER A 1041 20.35 31.99 20.61
CA SER A 1041 18.91 31.87 20.83
C SER A 1041 18.46 30.42 20.76
N TYR A 1042 17.16 30.16 20.92
CA TYR A 1042 16.57 28.91 20.44
C TYR A 1042 16.83 28.78 18.94
N CYS A 1043 17.31 27.63 18.51
CA CYS A 1043 17.64 27.37 17.12
C CYS A 1043 16.94 26.12 16.62
N ASP A 1044 16.16 26.27 15.54
CA ASP A 1044 15.60 25.19 14.74
C ASP A 1044 16.54 24.99 13.54
N MET A 1045 17.14 23.79 13.42
CA MET A 1045 18.21 23.51 12.46
C MET A 1045 17.98 22.21 11.71
N TYR A 1046 18.52 22.14 10.50
CA TYR A 1046 18.58 20.90 9.73
C TYR A 1046 20.03 20.44 9.59
N ARG A 1047 20.28 19.20 9.99
CA ARG A 1047 21.57 18.52 9.86
C ARG A 1047 21.59 17.67 8.59
N LEU A 1048 22.74 17.69 7.91
CA LEU A 1048 23.06 16.82 6.77
C LEU A 1048 24.38 16.10 7.03
N GLU A 1049 24.41 14.78 6.89
CA GLU A 1049 25.61 13.96 7.14
C GLU A 1049 26.52 13.88 5.90
N ARG A 1050 27.81 13.54 6.09
CA ARG A 1050 28.79 13.46 5.00
C ARG A 1050 28.38 12.43 3.95
N GLU A 1051 28.01 11.22 4.38
CA GLU A 1051 27.61 10.13 3.47
C GLU A 1051 26.42 10.56 2.60
N ASP A 1052 25.41 11.17 3.23
CA ASP A 1052 24.22 11.71 2.58
C ASP A 1052 24.54 12.85 1.59
N PHE A 1053 25.47 13.72 1.96
CA PHE A 1053 25.94 14.83 1.14
C PHE A 1053 26.73 14.35 -0.09
N GLU A 1054 27.67 13.43 0.10
CA GLU A 1054 28.48 12.84 -0.98
C GLU A 1054 27.59 12.09 -1.99
N GLU A 1055 26.63 11.30 -1.50
CA GLU A 1055 25.68 10.59 -2.37
C GLU A 1055 24.78 11.57 -3.15
N ALA A 1056 24.32 12.65 -2.50
CA ALA A 1056 23.47 13.63 -3.15
C ALA A 1056 24.20 14.45 -4.24
N ILE A 1057 25.53 14.61 -4.13
CA ILE A 1057 26.34 15.49 -4.98
C ILE A 1057 27.17 14.73 -6.02
N MET A 1058 27.21 13.39 -5.98
CA MET A 1058 27.99 12.52 -6.88
C MET A 1058 27.77 12.77 -8.40
N GLY A 1059 26.71 13.50 -8.78
CA GLY A 1059 26.43 13.92 -10.17
C GLY A 1059 26.64 15.40 -10.52
N TYR A 1060 27.07 16.26 -9.58
CA TYR A 1060 27.11 17.72 -9.75
C TYR A 1060 28.35 18.38 -9.11
N PRO A 1061 29.53 18.21 -9.73
CA PRO A 1061 30.81 18.69 -9.19
C PRO A 1061 30.88 20.23 -9.02
N GLU A 1062 30.13 20.99 -9.82
CA GLU A 1062 30.09 22.46 -9.72
C GLU A 1062 29.64 22.97 -8.33
N VAL A 1063 28.75 22.23 -7.67
CA VAL A 1063 28.24 22.56 -6.32
C VAL A 1063 29.31 22.32 -5.27
N TYR A 1064 30.07 21.23 -5.45
CA TYR A 1064 31.20 20.88 -4.60
C TYR A 1064 32.29 21.97 -4.69
N ASP A 1065 32.63 22.42 -5.91
CA ASP A 1065 33.63 23.48 -6.13
C ASP A 1065 33.22 24.82 -5.50
N GLN A 1066 31.94 25.19 -5.60
CA GLN A 1066 31.41 26.39 -4.93
C GLN A 1066 31.58 26.30 -3.41
N LEU A 1067 31.28 25.14 -2.82
CA LEU A 1067 31.43 24.89 -1.40
C LEU A 1067 32.90 24.92 -0.96
N VAL A 1068 33.81 24.31 -1.72
CA VAL A 1068 35.27 24.36 -1.47
C VAL A 1068 35.75 25.81 -1.45
N SER A 1069 35.40 26.60 -2.47
CA SER A 1069 35.84 28.00 -2.57
C SER A 1069 35.31 28.87 -1.42
N LEU A 1070 34.08 28.60 -0.94
CA LEU A 1070 33.49 29.30 0.20
C LEU A 1070 34.17 28.89 1.51
N ALA A 1071 34.44 27.59 1.67
CA ALA A 1071 35.07 27.02 2.85
C ALA A 1071 36.50 27.54 3.04
N GLU A 1072 37.29 27.63 1.96
CA GLU A 1072 38.65 28.22 1.98
C GLU A 1072 38.63 29.70 2.38
N ARG A 1073 37.69 30.49 1.83
CA ARG A 1073 37.52 31.91 2.20
C ARG A 1073 37.19 32.08 3.68
N ARG A 1074 36.31 31.23 4.22
CA ARG A 1074 35.92 31.24 5.64
C ARG A 1074 37.07 30.78 6.54
N ALA A 1075 37.82 29.74 6.16
CA ALA A 1075 38.99 29.27 6.87
C ALA A 1075 40.07 30.37 6.97
N ALA A 1076 40.39 31.05 5.87
CA ALA A 1076 41.36 32.15 5.84
C ALA A 1076 40.96 33.32 6.77
N LYS A 1077 39.66 33.62 6.88
CA LYS A 1077 39.14 34.65 7.78
C LYS A 1077 39.32 34.27 9.25
N THR A 1078 39.06 33.01 9.60
CA THR A 1078 39.32 32.47 10.95
C THR A 1078 40.80 32.50 11.30
N SER A 1079 41.68 32.08 10.39
CA SER A 1079 43.14 32.10 10.60
C SER A 1079 43.70 33.51 10.78
N LYS A 1080 43.16 34.52 10.09
CA LYS A 1080 43.55 35.93 10.32
C LYS A 1080 43.24 36.41 11.74
N VAL A 1081 42.06 36.09 12.26
CA VAL A 1081 41.65 36.47 13.64
C VAL A 1081 42.50 35.74 14.70
N VAL A 1082 42.96 34.52 14.39
CA VAL A 1082 43.91 33.79 15.24
C VAL A 1082 45.31 34.43 15.20
N ASN A 1083 45.78 34.83 14.03
CA ASN A 1083 47.12 35.39 13.84
C ASN A 1083 47.27 36.85 14.31
N GLU A 1084 46.21 37.67 14.29
CA GLU A 1084 46.24 39.07 14.79
C GLU A 1084 46.51 39.18 16.32
N VAL A 1085 46.44 38.07 17.07
CA VAL A 1085 46.73 38.04 18.52
C VAL A 1085 48.14 37.54 18.82
N LEU A 1086 48.79 36.81 17.91
CA LEU A 1086 50.13 36.25 18.12
C LEU A 1086 51.27 37.29 18.03
N HIS A 1087 51.00 38.53 17.58
CA HIS A 1087 52.00 39.59 17.50
C HIS A 1087 52.14 40.46 18.77
N VAL A 1088 51.50 40.10 19.90
CA VAL A 1088 51.59 40.89 21.16
C VAL A 1088 52.47 40.22 22.22
N ASP A 1089 52.74 38.92 22.15
CA ASP A 1089 53.49 38.18 23.18
C ASP A 1089 54.71 37.43 22.60
N GLU A 1090 55.69 38.16 22.03
CA GLU A 1090 57.04 37.63 21.83
C GLU A 1090 57.98 38.16 22.91
N GLY A 1091 58.03 37.43 24.02
CA GLY A 1091 58.97 37.72 25.09
C GLY A 1091 58.87 36.75 26.25
N PHE A 1092 59.17 35.46 26.04
CA PHE A 1092 59.88 34.62 27.00
C PHE A 1092 60.22 33.25 26.40
N ASN A 1093 61.52 32.93 26.36
CA ASN A 1093 62.05 31.61 26.00
C ASN A 1093 61.77 30.59 27.10
N VAL A 1094 61.33 29.38 26.75
CA VAL A 1094 61.62 28.17 27.54
C VAL A 1094 61.96 27.00 26.61
N THR A 1095 63.02 26.32 27.01
CA THR A 1095 63.65 25.11 26.50
C THR A 1095 62.72 23.90 26.44
N GLN A 1096 63.01 23.01 25.47
CA GLN A 1096 62.46 21.67 25.34
C GLN A 1096 62.72 20.80 26.58
N GLU A 1097 61.71 20.08 27.04
CA GLU A 1097 61.81 18.67 27.41
C GLU A 1097 60.40 18.03 27.41
N GLY A 1098 60.36 16.72 27.16
CA GLY A 1098 59.21 16.05 26.58
C GLY A 1098 58.26 15.36 27.55
N SER A 1099 57.21 14.84 26.93
CA SER A 1099 56.40 13.66 27.27
C SER A 1099 55.03 13.86 27.96
N ASN A 1100 54.03 13.30 27.27
CA ASN A 1100 52.82 12.63 27.75
C ASN A 1100 51.91 13.36 28.76
N VAL A 1101 50.79 13.90 28.26
CA VAL A 1101 49.60 14.15 29.08
C VAL A 1101 48.33 13.72 28.36
N THR A 1102 47.70 12.69 28.91
CA THR A 1102 46.29 12.31 28.76
C THR A 1102 45.38 13.47 29.17
N VAL A 1103 44.48 13.88 28.28
CA VAL A 1103 43.52 14.98 28.52
C VAL A 1103 42.33 14.46 29.34
N ALA A 1104 42.25 14.89 30.60
CA ALA A 1104 41.01 14.93 31.38
C ALA A 1104 40.29 16.27 31.11
N PRO A 1105 38.95 16.35 31.21
CA PRO A 1105 38.20 17.58 30.97
C PRO A 1105 38.37 18.59 32.12
N PRO A 1106 38.35 19.91 31.85
CA PRO A 1106 38.49 20.92 32.89
C PRO A 1106 37.15 21.16 33.62
N GLU A 1107 37.14 20.92 34.93
CA GLU A 1107 36.18 21.51 35.86
C GLU A 1107 36.68 22.90 36.32
N GLY A 1108 35.76 23.87 36.39
CA GLY A 1108 35.88 25.00 37.32
C GLY A 1108 35.98 26.40 36.72
N VAL A 1109 34.87 26.95 36.23
CA VAL A 1109 34.65 28.41 36.25
C VAL A 1109 33.48 28.68 37.19
N LYS A 1110 33.78 29.34 38.31
CA LYS A 1110 32.77 29.82 39.29
C LYS A 1110 31.85 30.85 38.62
N PRO A 1111 30.52 30.82 38.83
CA PRO A 1111 29.62 31.83 38.31
C PRO A 1111 29.75 33.13 39.12
N ALA A 1112 30.10 34.22 38.45
CA ALA A 1112 29.96 35.56 38.99
C ALA A 1112 28.47 35.92 39.09
N PHE A 1113 27.92 35.82 40.30
CA PHE A 1113 26.67 36.49 40.66
C PHE A 1113 26.92 38.01 40.64
N ASN A 1114 26.37 38.71 39.64
CA ASN A 1114 25.81 40.05 39.86
C ASN A 1114 24.94 40.52 38.68
N LYS A 1115 23.73 40.97 39.06
CA LYS A 1115 22.70 41.71 38.30
C LYS A 1115 21.93 40.94 37.20
N LEU A 1116 20.73 40.47 37.59
CA LEU A 1116 19.61 40.22 36.69
C LEU A 1116 19.36 41.43 35.76
N PRO A 1117 19.26 41.24 34.44
CA PRO A 1117 18.57 42.21 33.59
C PRO A 1117 17.05 42.01 33.72
N ALA A 1118 16.33 43.14 33.66
CA ALA A 1118 14.89 43.21 33.76
C ALA A 1118 14.16 42.36 32.69
N LYS A 1119 12.94 41.91 33.04
CA LYS A 1119 11.97 41.21 32.18
C LYS A 1119 11.98 41.70 30.71
N PRO A 1120 11.99 40.79 29.71
CA PRO A 1120 11.75 41.17 28.32
C PRO A 1120 10.27 41.57 28.09
N PRO A 1121 9.98 42.41 27.09
CA PRO A 1121 8.66 42.95 26.86
C PRO A 1121 7.71 41.88 26.31
N VAL A 1122 6.47 41.95 26.78
CA VAL A 1122 5.34 41.18 26.24
C VAL A 1122 5.12 41.57 24.78
N ILE A 1123 5.31 40.62 23.87
CA ILE A 1123 5.00 40.77 22.44
C ILE A 1123 3.52 41.09 22.31
N GLN A 1124 3.20 42.33 21.90
CA GLN A 1124 1.83 42.73 21.58
C GLN A 1124 1.40 42.11 20.25
N LEU A 1125 0.54 41.10 20.33
CA LEU A 1125 -0.19 40.54 19.19
C LEU A 1125 -0.92 41.65 18.41
N THR A 1126 -0.78 41.63 17.08
CA THR A 1126 -1.33 42.64 16.19
C THR A 1126 -2.86 42.66 16.20
N LYS A 1127 -3.44 43.85 15.96
CA LYS A 1127 -4.89 44.15 16.08
C LYS A 1127 -5.80 43.26 15.21
N LYS A 1128 -5.28 42.57 14.18
CA LYS A 1128 -6.06 41.72 13.27
C LYS A 1128 -6.48 40.39 13.92
N GLU A 1129 -5.63 39.77 14.73
CA GLU A 1129 -5.94 38.47 15.39
C GLU A 1129 -6.87 38.63 16.61
N LYS A 1130 -6.93 39.83 17.21
CA LYS A 1130 -7.86 40.14 18.31
C LYS A 1130 -9.32 40.27 17.84
N ILE A 1131 -9.57 40.52 16.55
CA ILE A 1131 -10.93 40.70 16.02
C ILE A 1131 -11.58 39.35 15.71
N GLU A 1132 -10.82 38.35 15.22
CA GLU A 1132 -11.35 37.00 14.97
C GLU A 1132 -11.68 36.24 16.27
N LYS A 1133 -10.85 36.35 17.32
CA LYS A 1133 -11.20 35.77 18.63
C LYS A 1133 -12.38 36.45 19.33
N LYS A 1134 -12.66 37.74 19.05
CA LYS A 1134 -13.81 38.46 19.64
C LYS A 1134 -15.15 38.13 18.98
N LYS A 1135 -15.16 37.71 17.70
CA LYS A 1135 -16.37 37.20 17.03
C LYS A 1135 -16.74 35.80 17.52
N SER A 1136 -15.75 34.93 17.77
CA SER A 1136 -15.99 33.58 18.32
C SER A 1136 -16.50 33.60 19.76
N LYS A 1137 -16.02 34.53 20.62
CA LYS A 1137 -16.49 34.66 22.01
C LYS A 1137 -17.87 35.31 22.20
N ARG A 1138 -18.42 36.01 21.19
CA ARG A 1138 -19.75 36.65 21.31
C ARG A 1138 -20.93 35.70 21.04
N LEU A 1139 -20.70 34.53 20.47
CA LEU A 1139 -21.73 33.51 20.24
C LEU A 1139 -21.88 32.52 21.41
N ALA A 1140 -20.99 32.57 22.42
CA ALA A 1140 -20.99 31.64 23.56
C ALA A 1140 -21.57 32.22 24.86
N ASN A 1141 -21.93 33.50 24.92
CA ASN A 1141 -22.37 34.19 26.14
C ASN A 1141 -23.85 34.62 26.11
N SER A 1142 -24.75 33.81 25.53
CA SER A 1142 -26.19 34.04 25.59
C SER A 1142 -26.94 32.83 26.15
N SER A 1143 -26.60 32.39 27.35
CA SER A 1143 -27.53 31.62 28.20
C SER A 1143 -26.93 31.44 29.59
N GLY A 1144 -27.38 32.23 30.57
CA GLY A 1144 -27.10 31.96 31.98
C GLY A 1144 -27.19 33.21 32.87
N SER A 1145 -28.40 33.56 33.30
CA SER A 1145 -28.63 34.23 34.57
C SER A 1145 -30.02 33.89 35.10
N VAL A 1146 -30.14 33.89 36.43
CA VAL A 1146 -31.29 33.58 37.31
C VAL A 1146 -31.20 32.14 37.82
N SER A 1147 -30.42 31.84 38.86
CA SER A 1147 -30.44 32.28 40.27
C SER A 1147 -31.42 31.50 41.15
N ASP A 1148 -30.85 31.05 42.27
CA ASP A 1148 -31.44 30.97 43.60
C ASP A 1148 -32.19 29.70 44.08
N ILE A 1149 -31.59 29.16 45.15
CA ILE A 1149 -32.18 28.58 46.36
C ILE A 1149 -32.49 27.07 46.37
N ASN A 1150 -31.79 26.42 47.32
CA ASN A 1150 -31.95 25.08 47.93
C ASN A 1150 -31.46 23.85 47.15
#